data_AF-K2SLM1-F1
#
_entry.id   AF-K2SLM1-F1
#
_cell.length_a   1.000
_cell.length_b   1.000
_cell.length_c   1.000
_cell.angle_alpha   90.00
_cell.angle_beta   90.00
_cell.angle_gamma   90.00
#
_symmetry.space_group_name_H-M   'P 1'
#
loop_
_entity.id
_entity.type
_entity.pdbx_description
1 polymer ?
#
loop_
_entity_poly.entity_id
_entity_poly.type
_entity_poly.pdbx_seq_one_letter_code
_entity_poly.pdbx_strand_id
1 'polypeptide(L)'
;MCPDCEQQFRDIKLQTVLNFSYNKRLSYHEAESIVAGHVKSIKGDITALQEALNSYGDILLSRWKKKGNSTKREAWLHEADPKMFQHQWLGPYFSRDYTRGYNLLEVRKELWQVLRLPYLTVEALAADANKLVGILHHRAYSLPEEWVVHDSRQLSLGWYNGLFDLDFSDACVVMHGPRWGELTKWDEAAAHRFSIIGFPRASIILEAQSTLLRVLLKIVNQILLNADGSLPAASGNTKWIESIKGGFKYANSIELRSPYTNSAFSAPRSFDINEILSTAHARLEAATDHLFLLQTDPSYMRWAISTYNLGEMVRRVGKDFARGLTAGELLHDFREVQRWKWLVEECEHLKLLYTSFRDQIYPTDRLPPRYDRALGAIRLIVTNQVLSQSRQLEHEFPQKPGFSRAYNFERTAQGCDFRRKKFHQLNDLFWDDRLEWAMINMVGNFQDPQHYDQEVVFAILEDHLQKSSAAERGRLDERLYAKLADFSARHEILYSIDSHRPLDTNPHMDDLKKSERDRKVWRFMAAKLRDLPRRRVLHLAECLERFEGASLPPQKPDARLSLEVLDKSREALGLFWAAIRDYERDTMEGCKELLQADVEDYLAVLSPASFSDYTNAISAQRAALVARNEARVKKKTNVASEYPQTVWGTSNEGNIERLGEASRTKLKTRPTVAVPSSGKEVLLQDAIRSPTKVEPLSVPLPLKYRTRAIFSRMFPRDPEKIQKPVDWTDFVLSMGDVGFTAKHSGGSAVIFENETKSRKIVFHRPHPIAKIYPVMIRAMGSRMKKWFGWDREYLGLDHS
;
A
#
# COMPACT_ATOMS: atom_id res chain seq x y z
N MET A 1 -21.14 12.74 -24.41
CA MET A 1 -21.14 13.72 -23.31
C MET A 1 -19.71 13.82 -22.79
N CYS A 2 -19.29 14.99 -22.32
CA CYS A 2 -17.96 15.19 -21.76
C CYS A 2 -17.94 14.68 -20.29
N PRO A 3 -17.11 13.68 -19.93
CA PRO A 3 -17.05 13.15 -18.56
C PRO A 3 -16.69 14.18 -17.49
N ASP A 4 -15.89 15.19 -17.83
CA ASP A 4 -15.52 16.26 -16.90
C ASP A 4 -16.69 17.21 -16.62
N CYS A 5 -17.54 17.45 -17.63
CA CYS A 5 -18.73 18.29 -17.48
C CYS A 5 -19.81 17.59 -16.64
N GLU A 6 -20.00 16.27 -16.79
CA GLU A 6 -20.97 15.48 -16.01
C GLU A 6 -20.65 15.44 -14.50
N GLN A 7 -19.39 15.63 -14.15
CA GLN A 7 -18.95 15.75 -12.76
C GLN A 7 -19.36 17.09 -12.11
N GLN A 8 -19.70 18.10 -12.92
CA GLN A 8 -19.98 19.47 -12.46
C GLN A 8 -21.45 19.87 -12.61
N PHE A 9 -22.11 19.36 -13.65
CA PHE A 9 -23.52 19.59 -13.94
C PHE A 9 -24.23 18.26 -14.22
N ARG A 10 -25.49 18.16 -13.80
CA ARG A 10 -26.33 17.00 -14.11
C ARG A 10 -26.83 17.10 -15.54
N ASP A 11 -26.63 16.04 -16.32
CA ASP A 11 -27.09 15.97 -17.70
C ASP A 11 -28.61 16.21 -17.80
N ILE A 12 -29.04 16.87 -18.89
CA ILE A 12 -30.44 17.24 -19.09
C ILE A 12 -31.35 16.00 -19.20
N LYS A 13 -30.84 14.87 -19.69
CA LYS A 13 -31.59 13.61 -19.74
C LYS A 13 -31.76 13.01 -18.35
N LEU A 14 -30.77 13.15 -17.46
CA LEU A 14 -30.91 12.68 -16.09
C LEU A 14 -32.00 13.48 -15.35
N GLN A 15 -32.13 14.78 -15.63
CA GLN A 15 -33.11 15.65 -14.98
C GLN A 15 -34.57 15.28 -15.25
N THR A 16 -34.88 14.38 -16.19
CA THR A 16 -36.23 13.82 -16.35
C THR A 16 -36.63 12.89 -15.19
N VAL A 17 -35.64 12.40 -14.45
CA VAL A 17 -35.85 11.64 -13.21
C VAL A 17 -35.83 12.63 -12.05
N LEU A 18 -36.90 12.65 -11.25
CA LEU A 18 -37.15 13.64 -10.19
C LEU A 18 -36.01 13.76 -9.15
N ASN A 19 -35.24 12.70 -8.92
CA ASN A 19 -34.08 12.75 -8.00
C ASN A 19 -32.93 13.59 -8.57
N PHE A 20 -32.82 13.68 -9.89
CA PHE A 20 -31.74 14.37 -10.58
C PHE A 20 -32.12 15.79 -11.01
N SER A 21 -33.40 16.17 -10.96
CA SER A 21 -33.82 17.54 -11.29
C SER A 21 -33.27 18.57 -10.30
N TYR A 22 -32.91 19.74 -10.81
CA TYR A 22 -32.62 20.91 -9.97
C TYR A 22 -33.91 21.51 -9.42
N ASN A 23 -33.84 22.04 -8.20
CA ASN A 23 -35.02 22.56 -7.49
C ASN A 23 -35.52 23.87 -8.12
N LYS A 24 -34.60 24.78 -8.45
CA LYS A 24 -34.88 26.04 -9.16
C LYS A 24 -33.63 26.54 -9.88
N ARG A 25 -33.82 27.54 -10.75
CA ARG A 25 -32.72 28.30 -11.35
C ARG A 25 -32.49 29.59 -10.55
N LEU A 26 -31.25 29.84 -10.19
CA LEU A 26 -30.80 31.02 -9.48
C LEU A 26 -30.24 32.06 -10.46
N SER A 27 -30.42 33.33 -10.11
CA SER A 27 -29.66 34.44 -10.70
C SER A 27 -28.19 34.41 -10.25
N TYR A 28 -27.33 35.13 -10.96
CA TYR A 28 -25.91 35.27 -10.60
C TYR A 28 -25.74 35.82 -9.17
N HIS A 29 -26.52 36.83 -8.80
CA HIS A 29 -26.47 37.45 -7.46
C HIS A 29 -26.92 36.49 -6.35
N GLU A 30 -27.96 35.70 -6.57
CA GLU A 30 -28.39 34.68 -5.59
C GLU A 30 -27.31 33.61 -5.40
N ALA A 31 -26.73 33.12 -6.50
CA ALA A 31 -25.64 32.15 -6.47
C ALA A 31 -24.40 32.71 -5.76
N GLU A 32 -24.04 33.97 -6.04
CA GLU A 32 -22.94 34.69 -5.37
C GLU A 32 -23.19 34.82 -3.87
N SER A 33 -24.40 35.22 -3.46
CA SER A 33 -24.76 35.35 -2.05
C SER A 33 -24.66 34.02 -1.29
N ILE A 34 -25.07 32.91 -1.91
CA ILE A 34 -24.98 31.57 -1.30
C ILE A 34 -23.53 31.17 -1.09
N VAL A 35 -22.71 31.28 -2.14
CA VAL A 35 -21.28 30.91 -2.10
C VAL A 35 -20.53 31.79 -1.10
N ALA A 36 -20.72 33.10 -1.14
CA ALA A 36 -20.10 34.04 -0.20
C ALA A 36 -20.51 33.74 1.26
N GLY A 37 -21.75 33.32 1.48
CA GLY A 37 -22.24 32.88 2.79
C GLY A 37 -21.48 31.67 3.33
N HIS A 38 -21.29 30.62 2.51
CA HIS A 38 -20.51 29.45 2.91
C HIS A 38 -19.04 29.80 3.16
N VAL A 39 -18.41 30.55 2.25
CA VAL A 39 -17.01 31.02 2.38
C VAL A 39 -16.80 31.79 3.68
N LYS A 40 -17.72 32.70 4.02
CA LYS A 40 -17.67 33.47 5.27
C LYS A 40 -17.79 32.56 6.49
N SER A 41 -18.71 31.59 6.49
CA SER A 41 -18.85 30.63 7.59
C SER A 41 -17.59 29.79 7.76
N ILE A 42 -17.04 29.25 6.66
CA ILE A 42 -15.83 28.42 6.68
C ILE A 42 -14.66 29.18 7.32
N LYS A 43 -14.41 30.41 6.86
CA LYS A 43 -13.31 31.24 7.40
C LYS A 43 -13.51 31.52 8.89
N GLY A 44 -14.73 31.92 9.28
CA GLY A 44 -15.05 32.20 10.69
C GLY A 44 -14.91 30.98 11.61
N ASP A 45 -15.43 29.83 11.18
CA ASP A 45 -15.39 28.59 11.95
C ASP A 45 -13.94 28.05 12.06
N ILE A 46 -13.09 28.22 11.04
CA ILE A 46 -11.66 27.90 11.11
C ILE A 46 -10.95 28.77 12.15
N THR A 47 -11.16 30.09 12.12
CA THR A 47 -10.56 31.00 13.11
C THR A 47 -10.96 30.60 14.53
N ALA A 48 -12.25 30.34 14.77
CA ALA A 48 -12.74 29.90 16.07
C ALA A 48 -12.12 28.55 16.52
N LEU A 49 -11.98 27.59 15.61
CA LEU A 49 -11.32 26.32 15.90
C LEU A 49 -9.84 26.51 16.22
N GLN A 50 -9.12 27.34 15.47
CA GLN A 50 -7.71 27.64 15.74
C GLN A 50 -7.53 28.27 17.13
N GLU A 51 -8.36 29.26 17.48
CA GLU A 51 -8.36 29.89 18.80
C GLU A 51 -8.61 28.88 19.93
N ALA A 52 -9.61 28.01 19.76
CA ALA A 52 -9.94 26.96 20.73
C ALA A 52 -8.81 25.94 20.89
N LEU A 53 -8.21 25.49 19.78
CA LEU A 53 -7.10 24.54 19.81
C LEU A 53 -5.83 25.15 20.39
N ASN A 54 -5.55 26.43 20.13
CA ASN A 54 -4.40 27.13 20.70
C ASN A 54 -4.55 27.32 22.22
N SER A 55 -5.74 27.68 22.67
CA SER A 55 -5.99 28.00 24.08
C SER A 55 -6.18 26.75 24.95
N TYR A 56 -6.83 25.71 24.39
CA TYR A 56 -7.31 24.55 25.16
C TYR A 56 -6.90 23.19 24.59
N GLY A 57 -5.99 23.13 23.63
CA GLY A 57 -5.56 21.90 22.97
C GLY A 57 -5.16 20.78 23.95
N ASP A 58 -4.41 21.12 24.99
CA ASP A 58 -3.95 20.12 25.97
C ASP A 58 -5.10 19.57 26.83
N ILE A 59 -6.06 20.42 27.21
CA ILE A 59 -7.27 19.99 27.91
C ILE A 59 -8.15 19.13 27.01
N LEU A 60 -8.41 19.55 25.77
CA LEU A 60 -9.17 18.78 24.78
C LEU A 60 -8.58 17.38 24.62
N LEU A 61 -7.27 17.30 24.40
CA LEU A 61 -6.57 16.03 24.24
C LEU A 61 -6.74 15.15 25.48
N SER A 62 -6.54 15.71 26.68
CA SER A 62 -6.62 14.96 27.93
C SER A 62 -8.04 14.41 28.22
N ARG A 63 -9.08 15.21 27.99
CA ARG A 63 -10.49 14.83 28.21
C ARG A 63 -10.94 13.80 27.19
N TRP A 64 -10.60 14.03 25.92
CA TRP A 64 -11.00 13.16 24.83
C TRP A 64 -10.28 11.81 24.88
N LYS A 65 -8.95 11.79 25.03
CA LYS A 65 -8.15 10.55 25.03
C LYS A 65 -8.17 9.77 26.35
N LYS A 66 -8.86 10.24 27.39
CA LYS A 66 -8.97 9.52 28.66
C LYS A 66 -9.48 8.08 28.44
N LYS A 67 -8.77 7.10 29.00
CA LYS A 67 -9.06 5.67 28.82
C LYS A 67 -10.42 5.32 29.43
N GLY A 68 -11.20 4.49 28.74
CA GLY A 68 -12.54 4.06 29.19
C GLY A 68 -13.68 5.02 28.87
N ASN A 69 -13.41 6.15 28.19
CA ASN A 69 -14.42 7.17 27.89
C ASN A 69 -15.30 6.89 26.65
N SER A 70 -15.36 5.69 26.06
CA SER A 70 -16.11 5.48 24.78
C SER A 70 -17.55 6.00 24.87
N THR A 71 -18.30 5.57 25.90
CA THR A 71 -19.68 6.02 26.14
C THR A 71 -19.78 7.53 26.36
N LYS A 72 -18.78 8.15 27.02
CA LYS A 72 -18.75 9.60 27.22
C LYS A 72 -18.46 10.35 25.92
N ARG A 73 -17.62 9.80 25.05
CA ARG A 73 -17.36 10.34 23.71
C ARG A 73 -18.63 10.30 22.87
N GLU A 74 -19.34 9.17 22.88
CA GLU A 74 -20.62 9.03 22.19
C GLU A 74 -21.63 10.07 22.68
N ALA A 75 -21.76 10.26 24.00
CA ALA A 75 -22.63 11.29 24.58
C ALA A 75 -22.27 12.71 24.09
N TRP A 76 -20.99 13.10 24.15
CA TRP A 76 -20.54 14.40 23.64
C TRP A 76 -20.83 14.60 22.14
N LEU A 77 -20.69 13.54 21.33
CA LEU A 77 -20.98 13.59 19.90
C LEU A 77 -22.48 13.78 19.64
N HIS A 78 -23.34 13.07 20.36
CA HIS A 78 -24.79 13.22 20.26
C HIS A 78 -25.29 14.58 20.77
N GLU A 79 -24.72 15.10 21.85
CA GLU A 79 -25.04 16.44 22.36
C GLU A 79 -24.61 17.54 21.37
N ALA A 80 -23.51 17.34 20.65
CA ALA A 80 -23.04 18.27 19.62
C ALA A 80 -23.87 18.20 18.33
N ASP A 81 -24.24 16.99 17.91
CA ASP A 81 -25.08 16.75 16.74
C ASP A 81 -25.99 15.52 16.95
N PRO A 82 -27.27 15.75 17.33
CA PRO A 82 -28.22 14.67 17.55
C PRO A 82 -28.53 13.83 16.29
N LYS A 83 -28.20 14.34 15.10
CA LYS A 83 -28.43 13.67 13.82
C LYS A 83 -27.17 13.00 13.28
N MET A 84 -26.06 13.02 14.02
CA MET A 84 -24.83 12.34 13.61
C MET A 84 -25.11 10.86 13.40
N PHE A 85 -24.66 10.33 12.26
CA PHE A 85 -24.90 8.93 11.94
C PHE A 85 -24.15 8.00 12.88
N GLN A 86 -24.84 6.95 13.32
CA GLN A 86 -24.31 6.07 14.35
C GLN A 86 -23.13 5.23 13.83
N HIS A 87 -23.31 4.59 12.68
CA HIS A 87 -22.44 3.49 12.26
C HIS A 87 -21.28 3.95 11.39
N GLN A 88 -20.11 3.32 11.54
CA GLN A 88 -19.02 3.52 10.59
C GLN A 88 -19.37 2.87 9.25
N TRP A 89 -18.99 3.52 8.14
CA TRP A 89 -19.20 3.07 6.75
C TRP A 89 -20.65 3.25 6.25
N LEU A 90 -21.07 4.50 6.04
CA LEU A 90 -22.42 4.83 5.56
C LEU A 90 -22.83 4.08 4.28
N GLY A 91 -21.94 3.96 3.31
CA GLY A 91 -22.27 3.47 1.97
C GLY A 91 -22.88 2.06 1.92
N PRO A 92 -22.34 1.05 2.63
CA PRO A 92 -22.99 -0.25 2.78
C PRO A 92 -24.38 -0.21 3.42
N TYR A 93 -24.58 0.59 4.47
CA TYR A 93 -25.91 0.77 5.08
C TYR A 93 -26.88 1.42 4.10
N PHE A 94 -26.43 2.46 3.38
CA PHE A 94 -27.20 3.10 2.32
C PHE A 94 -27.69 2.07 1.28
N SER A 95 -26.77 1.24 0.79
CA SER A 95 -27.07 0.28 -0.29
C SER A 95 -27.92 -0.90 0.19
N ARG A 96 -27.86 -1.27 1.47
CA ARG A 96 -28.73 -2.33 2.00
C ARG A 96 -30.11 -1.80 2.38
N ASP A 97 -30.14 -0.73 3.16
CA ASP A 97 -31.34 -0.32 3.90
C ASP A 97 -32.18 0.68 3.10
N TYR A 98 -31.58 1.44 2.19
CA TYR A 98 -32.26 2.58 1.55
C TYR A 98 -32.48 2.42 0.04
N THR A 99 -31.76 1.53 -0.63
CA THR A 99 -32.09 1.17 -2.03
C THR A 99 -33.08 0.01 -2.13
N ARG A 100 -33.46 -0.62 -1.00
CA ARG A 100 -34.44 -1.70 -0.93
C ARG A 100 -35.84 -1.16 -0.64
N GLY A 101 -36.61 -0.91 -1.69
CA GLY A 101 -38.05 -0.65 -1.58
C GLY A 101 -38.45 0.73 -1.04
N TYR A 102 -37.49 1.57 -0.63
CA TYR A 102 -37.77 2.95 -0.26
C TYR A 102 -37.85 3.87 -1.48
N ASN A 103 -38.72 4.88 -1.39
CA ASN A 103 -38.70 5.98 -2.32
C ASN A 103 -37.44 6.82 -2.08
N LEU A 104 -36.54 6.89 -3.06
CA LEU A 104 -35.29 7.65 -2.95
C LEU A 104 -35.49 9.12 -2.53
N LEU A 105 -36.69 9.70 -2.75
CA LEU A 105 -37.06 11.02 -2.24
C LEU A 105 -37.26 11.07 -0.72
N GLU A 106 -37.74 9.99 -0.11
CA GLU A 106 -37.83 9.87 1.35
C GLU A 106 -36.45 9.66 1.95
N VAL A 107 -35.65 8.79 1.34
CA VAL A 107 -34.24 8.58 1.69
C VAL A 107 -33.46 9.91 1.66
N ARG A 108 -33.69 10.72 0.63
CA ARG A 108 -33.12 12.06 0.50
C ARG A 108 -33.44 12.95 1.70
N LYS A 109 -34.69 12.94 2.20
CA LYS A 109 -35.08 13.75 3.38
C LYS A 109 -34.38 13.33 4.66
N GLU A 110 -34.08 12.04 4.81
CA GLU A 110 -33.47 11.49 6.03
C GLU A 110 -31.94 11.55 6.00
N LEU A 111 -31.32 11.24 4.87
CA LEU A 111 -29.88 10.99 4.78
C LEU A 111 -29.07 12.13 4.16
N TRP A 112 -29.68 13.16 3.57
CA TRP A 112 -28.92 14.21 2.87
C TRP A 112 -27.86 14.87 3.77
N GLN A 113 -28.14 15.06 5.06
CA GLN A 113 -27.18 15.65 6.01
C GLN A 113 -25.99 14.73 6.23
N VAL A 114 -26.24 13.42 6.35
CA VAL A 114 -25.24 12.39 6.60
C VAL A 114 -24.38 12.14 5.36
N LEU A 115 -24.98 12.15 4.17
CA LEU A 115 -24.30 11.93 2.89
C LEU A 115 -23.28 13.03 2.54
N ARG A 116 -23.36 14.20 3.17
CA ARG A 116 -22.35 15.26 3.01
C ARG A 116 -21.04 14.94 3.75
N LEU A 117 -21.13 14.20 4.85
CA LEU A 117 -20.01 13.90 5.73
C LEU A 117 -20.01 12.40 6.09
N PRO A 118 -19.90 11.48 5.10
CA PRO A 118 -20.11 10.05 5.29
C PRO A 118 -19.09 9.36 6.22
N TYR A 119 -17.97 10.03 6.48
CA TYR A 119 -16.93 9.59 7.40
C TYR A 119 -17.11 10.12 8.84
N LEU A 120 -17.96 11.12 9.06
CA LEU A 120 -18.18 11.76 10.35
C LEU A 120 -19.29 11.03 11.12
N THR A 121 -18.92 9.92 11.77
CA THR A 121 -19.88 9.04 12.46
C THR A 121 -19.51 8.82 13.91
N VAL A 122 -20.50 8.50 14.74
CA VAL A 122 -20.33 8.27 16.18
C VAL A 122 -19.33 7.14 16.42
N GLU A 123 -19.55 5.97 15.81
CA GLU A 123 -18.64 4.83 15.92
C GLU A 123 -17.22 5.16 15.46
N ALA A 124 -17.05 5.89 14.35
CA ALA A 124 -15.72 6.21 13.84
C ALA A 124 -14.93 7.07 14.84
N LEU A 125 -15.55 8.12 15.38
CA LEU A 125 -14.88 9.06 16.28
C LEU A 125 -14.72 8.51 17.69
N ALA A 126 -15.74 7.84 18.23
CA ALA A 126 -15.71 7.34 19.62
C ALA A 126 -14.73 6.16 19.79
N ALA A 127 -14.72 5.23 18.83
CA ALA A 127 -13.88 4.03 18.89
C ALA A 127 -12.38 4.35 18.73
N ASP A 128 -12.04 5.37 17.94
CA ASP A 128 -10.67 5.81 17.71
C ASP A 128 -10.48 7.29 18.03
N ALA A 129 -9.96 7.55 19.23
CA ALA A 129 -9.74 8.89 19.73
C ALA A 129 -8.82 9.74 18.83
N ASN A 130 -7.95 9.12 18.05
CA ASN A 130 -7.05 9.84 17.16
C ASN A 130 -7.77 10.46 15.96
N LYS A 131 -8.92 9.90 15.52
CA LYS A 131 -9.66 10.42 14.38
C LYS A 131 -10.20 11.82 14.63
N LEU A 132 -10.82 12.07 15.79
CA LEU A 132 -11.29 13.42 16.14
C LEU A 132 -10.13 14.41 16.24
N VAL A 133 -9.01 14.01 16.86
CA VAL A 133 -7.82 14.87 16.99
C VAL A 133 -7.24 15.21 15.62
N GLY A 134 -7.13 14.22 14.72
CA GLY A 134 -6.63 14.41 13.37
C GLY A 134 -7.52 15.35 12.55
N ILE A 135 -8.83 15.11 12.50
CA ILE A 135 -9.72 15.96 11.70
C ILE A 135 -9.80 17.39 12.25
N LEU A 136 -9.81 17.58 13.57
CA LEU A 136 -9.78 18.92 14.18
C LEU A 136 -8.52 19.69 13.77
N HIS A 137 -7.35 19.04 13.88
CA HIS A 137 -6.10 19.70 13.54
C HIS A 137 -6.02 20.01 12.04
N HIS A 138 -6.24 19.02 11.19
CA HIS A 138 -6.02 19.20 9.75
C HIS A 138 -7.07 20.10 9.09
N ARG A 139 -8.31 20.15 9.59
CA ARG A 139 -9.30 21.13 9.11
C ARG A 139 -9.08 22.54 9.65
N ALA A 140 -8.45 22.70 10.82
CA ALA A 140 -8.15 24.01 11.37
C ALA A 140 -6.87 24.64 10.76
N TYR A 141 -5.87 23.84 10.38
CA TYR A 141 -4.54 24.35 10.00
C TYR A 141 -4.17 24.17 8.52
N SER A 142 -5.06 23.58 7.70
CA SER A 142 -4.86 23.51 6.24
C SER A 142 -5.83 24.45 5.53
N LEU A 143 -5.52 24.83 4.29
CA LEU A 143 -6.38 25.73 3.54
C LEU A 143 -7.66 25.00 3.08
N PRO A 144 -8.84 25.66 3.09
CA PRO A 144 -10.09 25.04 2.61
C PRO A 144 -10.02 24.49 1.18
N GLU A 145 -9.26 25.17 0.31
CA GLU A 145 -9.07 24.79 -1.08
C GLU A 145 -8.28 23.49 -1.27
N GLU A 146 -7.39 23.14 -0.34
CA GLU A 146 -6.61 21.89 -0.37
C GLU A 146 -7.51 20.66 -0.16
N TRP A 147 -8.69 20.86 0.44
CA TRP A 147 -9.65 19.80 0.73
C TRP A 147 -10.66 19.55 -0.40
N VAL A 148 -10.75 20.44 -1.40
CA VAL A 148 -11.79 20.38 -2.43
C VAL A 148 -11.82 19.04 -3.16
N VAL A 149 -10.65 18.47 -3.47
CA VAL A 149 -10.56 17.18 -4.18
C VAL A 149 -11.16 16.05 -3.33
N HIS A 150 -10.72 15.97 -2.07
CA HIS A 150 -11.20 14.98 -1.12
C HIS A 150 -12.70 15.16 -0.89
N ASP A 151 -13.15 16.37 -0.57
CA ASP A 151 -14.55 16.66 -0.27
C ASP A 151 -15.46 16.38 -1.47
N SER A 152 -15.03 16.72 -2.69
CA SER A 152 -15.73 16.34 -3.91
C SER A 152 -15.86 14.81 -4.02
N ARG A 153 -14.77 14.05 -3.85
CA ARG A 153 -14.80 12.58 -3.94
C ARG A 153 -15.77 11.95 -2.93
N GLN A 154 -15.80 12.45 -1.69
CA GLN A 154 -16.73 11.96 -0.65
C GLN A 154 -18.21 12.17 -1.01
N LEU A 155 -18.51 13.17 -1.83
CA LEU A 155 -19.87 13.47 -2.30
C LEU A 155 -20.30 12.66 -3.53
N SER A 156 -19.44 11.80 -4.08
CA SER A 156 -19.74 11.08 -5.33
C SER A 156 -20.97 10.18 -5.21
N LEU A 157 -21.05 9.39 -4.13
CA LEU A 157 -22.17 8.48 -3.89
C LEU A 157 -23.52 9.22 -3.93
N GLY A 158 -23.63 10.34 -3.22
CA GLY A 158 -24.86 11.14 -3.21
C GLY A 158 -25.14 11.86 -4.53
N TRP A 159 -24.10 12.29 -5.23
CA TRP A 159 -24.25 12.98 -6.51
C TRP A 159 -24.79 12.07 -7.61
N TYR A 160 -24.15 10.93 -7.83
CA TYR A 160 -24.49 10.00 -8.91
C TYR A 160 -25.79 9.23 -8.65
N ASN A 161 -26.29 9.22 -7.42
CA ASN A 161 -27.60 8.65 -7.07
C ASN A 161 -28.71 9.71 -6.94
N GLY A 162 -28.44 10.98 -7.23
CA GLY A 162 -29.46 12.05 -7.18
C GLY A 162 -29.97 12.36 -5.76
N LEU A 163 -29.13 12.22 -4.74
CA LEU A 163 -29.53 12.31 -3.32
C LEU A 163 -29.35 13.70 -2.71
N PHE A 164 -29.02 14.69 -3.54
CA PHE A 164 -28.79 16.06 -3.10
C PHE A 164 -29.80 17.02 -3.70
N ASP A 165 -30.38 17.87 -2.84
CA ASP A 165 -31.14 19.08 -3.16
C ASP A 165 -30.22 20.17 -3.67
N LEU A 166 -30.22 20.34 -5.00
CA LEU A 166 -29.35 21.26 -5.69
C LEU A 166 -30.17 22.26 -6.47
N ASP A 167 -29.74 23.51 -6.40
CA ASP A 167 -30.19 24.58 -7.29
C ASP A 167 -29.27 24.69 -8.50
N PHE A 168 -29.81 25.19 -9.61
CA PHE A 168 -29.06 25.42 -10.84
C PHE A 168 -28.64 26.88 -10.96
N SER A 169 -27.37 27.10 -11.32
CA SER A 169 -26.88 28.33 -11.92
C SER A 169 -25.94 27.94 -13.05
N ASP A 170 -25.90 28.73 -14.12
CA ASP A 170 -24.93 28.56 -15.20
C ASP A 170 -23.54 29.13 -14.87
N ALA A 171 -23.39 29.73 -13.68
CA ALA A 171 -22.11 30.17 -13.14
C ALA A 171 -21.24 28.98 -12.67
N CYS A 172 -19.97 29.28 -12.48
CA CYS A 172 -18.98 28.42 -11.84
C CYS A 172 -18.38 29.12 -10.63
N VAL A 173 -17.70 28.35 -9.79
CA VAL A 173 -16.99 28.85 -8.62
C VAL A 173 -15.51 28.55 -8.78
N VAL A 174 -14.64 29.51 -8.46
CA VAL A 174 -13.21 29.29 -8.37
C VAL A 174 -12.91 28.49 -7.11
N MET A 175 -12.32 27.30 -7.25
CA MET A 175 -12.16 26.36 -6.14
C MET A 175 -10.71 26.21 -5.67
N HIS A 176 -9.79 26.99 -6.23
CA HIS A 176 -8.37 26.99 -5.88
C HIS A 176 -7.73 28.37 -6.07
N GLY A 177 -6.69 28.65 -5.29
CA GLY A 177 -5.88 29.85 -5.34
C GLY A 177 -6.52 31.06 -4.62
N PRO A 178 -5.92 32.25 -4.75
CA PRO A 178 -6.30 33.45 -4.00
C PRO A 178 -7.77 33.88 -4.15
N ARG A 179 -8.41 33.45 -5.25
CA ARG A 179 -9.81 33.75 -5.61
C ARG A 179 -10.78 32.65 -5.17
N TRP A 180 -10.35 31.72 -4.31
CA TRP A 180 -11.20 30.64 -3.81
C TRP A 180 -12.54 31.17 -3.26
N GLY A 181 -13.64 30.62 -3.77
CA GLY A 181 -14.99 31.00 -3.40
C GLY A 181 -15.56 32.18 -4.19
N GLU A 182 -14.87 32.70 -5.22
CA GLU A 182 -15.45 33.69 -6.12
C GLU A 182 -16.30 33.05 -7.22
N LEU A 183 -17.40 33.69 -7.58
CA LEU A 183 -18.21 33.30 -8.74
C LEU A 183 -17.56 33.77 -10.05
N THR A 184 -17.70 32.98 -11.09
CA THR A 184 -17.20 33.28 -12.44
C THR A 184 -18.08 32.65 -13.51
N LYS A 185 -17.93 33.08 -14.75
CA LYS A 185 -18.59 32.45 -15.90
C LYS A 185 -17.95 31.10 -16.21
N TRP A 186 -18.73 30.22 -16.84
CA TRP A 186 -18.21 28.97 -17.39
C TRP A 186 -17.17 29.23 -18.48
N ASP A 187 -16.06 28.50 -18.39
CA ASP A 187 -14.99 28.45 -19.38
C ASP A 187 -14.57 26.98 -19.51
N GLU A 188 -14.64 26.44 -20.74
CA GLU A 188 -14.38 25.03 -21.01
C GLU A 188 -13.00 24.60 -20.50
N ALA A 189 -11.97 25.39 -20.82
CA ALA A 189 -10.60 25.05 -20.51
C ALA A 189 -10.33 25.09 -19.01
N ALA A 190 -10.86 26.07 -18.28
CA ALA A 190 -10.75 26.16 -16.83
C ALA A 190 -11.57 25.09 -16.12
N ALA A 191 -12.76 24.75 -16.63
CA ALA A 191 -13.62 23.71 -16.06
C ALA A 191 -12.99 22.32 -16.21
N HIS A 192 -12.45 21.98 -17.39
CA HIS A 192 -11.77 20.69 -17.61
C HIS A 192 -10.47 20.55 -16.80
N ARG A 193 -9.82 21.67 -16.42
CA ARG A 193 -8.69 21.65 -15.48
C ARG A 193 -9.10 21.72 -14.00
N PHE A 194 -10.40 21.74 -13.70
CA PHE A 194 -10.99 21.95 -12.37
C PHE A 194 -10.49 23.22 -11.66
N SER A 195 -10.00 24.22 -12.40
CA SER A 195 -9.72 25.56 -11.84
C SER A 195 -11.02 26.25 -11.41
N ILE A 196 -12.11 25.94 -12.10
CA ILE A 196 -13.47 26.31 -11.74
C ILE A 196 -14.33 25.05 -11.70
N ILE A 197 -15.36 25.06 -10.86
CA ILE A 197 -16.35 23.97 -10.77
C ILE A 197 -17.75 24.57 -10.96
N GLY A 198 -18.57 23.92 -11.77
CA GLY A 198 -19.99 24.29 -11.94
C GLY A 198 -20.71 24.51 -10.62
N PHE A 199 -21.52 25.58 -10.54
CA PHE A 199 -22.16 26.02 -9.30
C PHE A 199 -22.84 24.89 -8.50
N PRO A 200 -23.66 24.00 -9.10
CA PRO A 200 -24.37 22.98 -8.32
C PRO A 200 -23.44 22.00 -7.59
N ARG A 201 -22.27 21.70 -8.19
CA ARG A 201 -21.26 20.84 -7.56
C ARG A 201 -20.42 21.62 -6.55
N ALA A 202 -20.03 22.84 -6.87
CA ALA A 202 -19.24 23.69 -5.98
C ALA A 202 -20.00 24.07 -4.70
N SER A 203 -21.29 24.40 -4.81
CA SER A 203 -22.11 24.82 -3.68
C SER A 203 -22.21 23.74 -2.62
N ILE A 204 -22.42 22.47 -3.01
CA ILE A 204 -22.48 21.36 -2.04
C ILE A 204 -21.13 21.03 -1.42
N ILE A 205 -20.01 21.22 -2.13
CA ILE A 205 -18.66 21.07 -1.56
C ILE A 205 -18.47 22.11 -0.44
N LEU A 206 -18.76 23.39 -0.72
CA LEU A 206 -18.65 24.46 0.27
C LEU A 206 -19.64 24.28 1.42
N GLU A 207 -20.85 23.81 1.14
CA GLU A 207 -21.83 23.52 2.18
C GLU A 207 -21.34 22.39 3.10
N ALA A 208 -20.78 21.31 2.54
CA ALA A 208 -20.21 20.21 3.32
C ALA A 208 -19.04 20.69 4.21
N GLN A 209 -18.12 21.51 3.67
CA GLN A 209 -17.03 22.11 4.46
C GLN A 209 -17.55 22.99 5.60
N SER A 210 -18.51 23.88 5.32
CA SER A 210 -19.10 24.75 6.34
C SER A 210 -19.83 23.96 7.43
N THR A 211 -20.55 22.89 7.04
CA THR A 211 -21.25 22.00 7.96
C THR A 211 -20.27 21.25 8.85
N LEU A 212 -19.20 20.71 8.27
CA LEU A 212 -18.15 19.99 9.00
C LEU A 212 -17.55 20.86 10.09
N LEU A 213 -17.06 22.06 9.74
CA LEU A 213 -16.38 22.95 10.68
C LEU A 213 -17.30 23.36 11.83
N ARG A 214 -18.56 23.66 11.53
CA ARG A 214 -19.58 23.97 12.53
C ARG A 214 -19.84 22.80 13.50
N VAL A 215 -19.96 21.58 12.99
CA VAL A 215 -20.13 20.38 13.83
C VAL A 215 -18.89 20.15 14.69
N LEU A 216 -17.68 20.29 14.13
CA LEU A 216 -16.43 20.18 14.87
C LEU A 216 -16.34 21.20 16.01
N LEU A 217 -16.75 22.46 15.77
CA LEU A 217 -16.77 23.49 16.81
C LEU A 217 -17.76 23.17 17.93
N LYS A 218 -18.95 22.64 17.59
CA LYS A 218 -19.91 22.16 18.59
C LYS A 218 -19.32 21.02 19.43
N ILE A 219 -18.64 20.06 18.82
CA ILE A 219 -17.98 18.96 19.53
C ILE A 219 -16.91 19.50 20.48
N VAL A 220 -16.06 20.43 20.01
CA VAL A 220 -15.04 21.10 20.84
C VAL A 220 -15.67 21.77 22.05
N ASN A 221 -16.76 22.52 21.85
CA ASN A 221 -17.47 23.18 22.94
C ASN A 221 -18.01 22.15 23.96
N GLN A 222 -18.66 21.07 23.52
CA GLN A 222 -19.16 20.03 24.43
C GLN A 222 -18.05 19.36 25.26
N ILE A 223 -16.87 19.15 24.67
CA ILE A 223 -15.73 18.55 25.39
C ILE A 223 -15.13 19.54 26.41
N LEU A 224 -15.12 20.84 26.08
CA LEU A 224 -14.53 21.88 26.91
C LEU A 224 -15.39 22.30 28.10
N LEU A 225 -16.72 22.24 28.00
CA LEU A 225 -17.60 22.63 29.10
C LEU A 225 -17.33 21.79 30.36
N ASN A 226 -17.22 22.48 31.50
CA ASN A 226 -17.24 21.87 32.82
C ASN A 226 -18.68 21.44 33.18
N ALA A 227 -18.84 20.69 34.27
CA ALA A 227 -20.17 20.23 34.71
C ALA A 227 -21.14 21.37 35.05
N ASP A 228 -20.61 22.56 35.37
CA ASP A 228 -21.35 23.79 35.64
C ASP A 228 -21.54 24.67 34.38
N GLY A 229 -21.10 24.20 33.21
CA GLY A 229 -21.16 24.96 31.96
C GLY A 229 -20.07 26.03 31.78
N SER A 230 -19.10 26.13 32.70
CA SER A 230 -17.97 27.05 32.56
C SER A 230 -16.86 26.50 31.66
N LEU A 231 -16.04 27.38 31.07
CA LEU A 231 -14.79 26.97 30.42
C LEU A 231 -13.67 26.79 31.45
N PRO A 232 -12.77 25.82 31.27
CA PRO A 232 -11.58 25.68 32.09
C PRO A 232 -10.58 26.80 31.81
N ALA A 233 -9.59 26.97 32.69
CA ALA A 233 -8.46 27.87 32.44
C ALA A 233 -7.67 27.41 31.20
N ALA A 234 -7.21 28.37 30.38
CA ALA A 234 -6.41 28.09 29.20
C ALA A 234 -5.12 27.32 29.57
N SER A 235 -4.81 26.28 28.79
CA SER A 235 -3.70 25.35 29.05
C SER A 235 -2.66 25.31 27.94
N GLY A 236 -2.89 26.01 26.82
CA GLY A 236 -2.05 25.90 25.63
C GLY A 236 -2.29 24.60 24.86
N ASN A 237 -1.36 24.29 23.94
CA ASN A 237 -1.45 23.22 22.95
C ASN A 237 -0.16 22.38 22.79
N THR A 238 0.77 22.43 23.74
CA THR A 238 2.07 21.74 23.62
C THR A 238 1.90 20.23 23.41
N LYS A 239 1.12 19.56 24.27
CA LYS A 239 0.85 18.12 24.14
C LYS A 239 0.03 17.79 22.91
N TRP A 240 -0.85 18.71 22.50
CA TRP A 240 -1.57 18.59 21.23
C TRP A 240 -0.59 18.49 20.06
N ILE A 241 0.32 19.45 19.92
CA ILE A 241 1.32 19.48 18.84
C ILE A 241 2.25 18.27 18.90
N GLU A 242 2.70 17.85 20.09
CA GLU A 242 3.48 16.61 20.26
C GLU A 242 2.70 15.38 19.77
N SER A 243 1.40 15.29 20.06
CA SER A 243 0.56 14.19 19.60
C SER A 243 0.38 14.18 18.08
N ILE A 244 0.34 15.33 17.42
CA ILE A 244 0.27 15.42 15.95
C ILE A 244 1.61 14.99 15.34
N LYS A 245 2.73 15.53 15.84
CA LYS A 245 4.08 15.21 15.36
C LYS A 245 4.42 13.72 15.52
N GLY A 246 3.95 13.07 16.58
CA GLY A 246 4.14 11.64 16.80
C GLY A 246 3.35 10.73 15.84
N GLY A 247 2.41 11.29 15.08
CA GLY A 247 1.52 10.56 14.17
C GLY A 247 0.50 9.68 14.88
N PHE A 248 -0.42 9.11 14.10
CA PHE A 248 -1.47 8.25 14.62
C PHE A 248 -1.23 6.78 14.27
N LYS A 249 -1.30 5.92 15.28
CA LYS A 249 -1.19 4.47 15.15
C LYS A 249 -2.58 3.85 15.27
N TYR A 250 -2.77 2.67 14.68
CA TYR A 250 -3.94 1.86 14.98
C TYR A 250 -3.93 1.38 16.45
N ALA A 251 -5.11 1.11 17.01
CA ALA A 251 -5.22 0.46 18.32
C ALA A 251 -4.45 -0.88 18.31
N ASN A 252 -3.55 -1.07 19.28
CA ASN A 252 -2.68 -2.24 19.40
C ASN A 252 -1.69 -2.46 18.24
N SER A 253 -1.42 -1.45 17.40
CA SER A 253 -0.33 -1.47 16.42
C SER A 253 0.81 -0.55 16.82
N ILE A 254 2.02 -0.92 16.42
CA ILE A 254 3.23 -0.10 16.57
C ILE A 254 3.52 0.72 15.30
N GLU A 255 2.90 0.34 14.18
CA GLU A 255 3.01 0.99 12.87
C GLU A 255 2.11 2.23 12.82
N LEU A 256 2.57 3.26 12.12
CA LEU A 256 1.74 4.42 11.79
C LEU A 256 0.68 4.04 10.76
N ARG A 257 -0.51 4.64 10.90
CA ARG A 257 -1.61 4.49 9.96
C ARG A 257 -1.25 5.12 8.61
N SER A 258 -1.73 4.53 7.52
CA SER A 258 -1.61 5.14 6.20
C SER A 258 -2.50 6.39 6.12
N PRO A 259 -1.98 7.56 5.70
CA PRO A 259 -2.83 8.70 5.35
C PRO A 259 -3.82 8.37 4.23
N TYR A 260 -3.51 7.38 3.38
CA TYR A 260 -4.38 6.93 2.30
C TYR A 260 -5.72 6.43 2.82
N THR A 261 -5.73 5.46 3.74
CA THR A 261 -6.95 4.85 4.28
C THR A 261 -7.57 5.63 5.43
N ASN A 262 -7.04 6.82 5.70
CA ASN A 262 -7.43 7.71 6.79
C ASN A 262 -7.53 9.16 6.32
N SER A 263 -7.82 9.40 5.04
CA SER A 263 -7.63 10.71 4.41
C SER A 263 -8.43 11.82 5.09
N ALA A 264 -9.69 11.56 5.47
CA ALA A 264 -10.55 12.53 6.16
C ALA A 264 -10.03 12.97 7.55
N PHE A 265 -9.13 12.17 8.16
CA PHE A 265 -8.57 12.40 9.49
C PHE A 265 -7.05 12.64 9.46
N SER A 266 -6.48 12.87 8.27
CA SER A 266 -5.05 13.12 8.03
C SER A 266 -4.88 14.46 7.32
N ALA A 267 -3.64 14.88 7.04
CA ALA A 267 -3.40 16.08 6.24
C ALA A 267 -4.02 15.94 4.84
N PRO A 268 -4.52 17.04 4.22
CA PRO A 268 -5.02 16.99 2.86
C PRO A 268 -3.93 16.49 1.92
N ARG A 269 -4.32 15.67 0.95
CA ARG A 269 -3.43 15.13 -0.07
C ARG A 269 -2.98 16.23 -1.01
N SER A 270 -1.69 16.49 -1.06
CA SER A 270 -1.05 17.33 -2.08
C SER A 270 -0.30 16.50 -3.12
N PHE A 271 -0.06 17.11 -4.27
CA PHE A 271 0.88 16.58 -5.24
C PHE A 271 2.31 16.76 -4.74
N ASP A 272 3.06 15.67 -4.64
CA ASP A 272 4.49 15.70 -4.36
C ASP A 272 5.20 14.68 -5.26
N ILE A 273 5.88 15.19 -6.29
CA ILE A 273 6.60 14.36 -7.24
C ILE A 273 7.74 13.55 -6.59
N ASN A 274 8.33 14.04 -5.50
CA ASN A 274 9.37 13.30 -4.80
C ASN A 274 8.78 12.11 -4.05
N GLU A 275 7.64 12.28 -3.40
CA GLU A 275 6.95 11.19 -2.70
C GLU A 275 6.41 10.13 -3.67
N ILE A 276 5.85 10.57 -4.80
CA ILE A 276 5.42 9.69 -5.89
C ILE A 276 6.61 8.86 -6.40
N LEU A 277 7.72 9.52 -6.75
CA LEU A 277 8.91 8.86 -7.26
C LEU A 277 9.52 7.92 -6.21
N SER A 278 9.57 8.34 -4.95
CA SER A 278 10.05 7.53 -3.82
C SER A 278 9.21 6.25 -3.65
N THR A 279 7.89 6.37 -3.74
CA THR A 279 6.96 5.23 -3.67
C THR A 279 7.15 4.28 -4.85
N ALA A 280 7.23 4.82 -6.07
CA ALA A 280 7.44 4.03 -7.28
C ALA A 280 8.79 3.28 -7.25
N HIS A 281 9.88 3.95 -6.82
CA HIS A 281 11.18 3.29 -6.63
C HIS A 281 11.12 2.17 -5.59
N ALA A 282 10.54 2.42 -4.42
CA ALA A 282 10.45 1.42 -3.37
C ALA A 282 9.70 0.15 -3.85
N ARG A 283 8.71 0.33 -4.72
CA ARG A 283 7.96 -0.76 -5.35
C ARG A 283 8.75 -1.45 -6.46
N LEU A 284 9.46 -0.70 -7.30
CA LEU A 284 10.38 -1.27 -8.29
C LEU A 284 11.48 -2.11 -7.62
N GLU A 285 12.09 -1.61 -6.55
CA GLU A 285 13.11 -2.33 -5.78
C GLU A 285 12.52 -3.62 -5.19
N ALA A 286 11.32 -3.56 -4.60
CA ALA A 286 10.64 -4.73 -4.06
C ALA A 286 10.32 -5.78 -5.14
N ALA A 287 9.77 -5.37 -6.29
CA ALA A 287 9.47 -6.26 -7.40
C ALA A 287 10.75 -6.87 -8.01
N THR A 288 11.80 -6.06 -8.17
CA THR A 288 13.11 -6.51 -8.66
C THR A 288 13.74 -7.52 -7.72
N ASP A 289 13.68 -7.28 -6.40
CA ASP A 289 14.20 -8.20 -5.40
C ASP A 289 13.41 -9.52 -5.39
N HIS A 290 12.08 -9.47 -5.53
CA HIS A 290 11.24 -10.66 -5.65
C HIS A 290 11.62 -11.48 -6.90
N LEU A 291 11.67 -10.84 -8.07
CA LEU A 291 12.06 -11.49 -9.32
C LEU A 291 13.50 -12.04 -9.24
N PHE A 292 14.42 -11.33 -8.60
CA PHE A 292 15.78 -11.82 -8.37
C PHE A 292 15.77 -13.11 -7.56
N LEU A 293 15.01 -13.19 -6.46
CA LEU A 293 14.93 -14.40 -5.65
C LEU A 293 14.30 -15.57 -6.40
N LEU A 294 13.24 -15.33 -7.18
CA LEU A 294 12.63 -16.36 -8.04
C LEU A 294 13.62 -16.97 -9.03
N GLN A 295 14.60 -16.18 -9.50
CA GLN A 295 15.60 -16.63 -10.46
C GLN A 295 16.86 -17.25 -9.82
N THR A 296 17.13 -16.98 -8.54
CA THR A 296 18.43 -17.27 -7.92
C THR A 296 18.37 -18.27 -6.76
N ASP A 297 17.22 -18.39 -6.10
CA ASP A 297 17.00 -19.29 -4.97
C ASP A 297 15.96 -20.37 -5.32
N PRO A 298 16.37 -21.62 -5.60
CA PRO A 298 15.46 -22.73 -5.87
C PRO A 298 14.43 -23.00 -4.75
N SER A 299 14.78 -22.72 -3.48
CA SER A 299 13.85 -22.91 -2.37
C SER A 299 12.76 -21.84 -2.39
N TYR A 300 13.14 -20.59 -2.68
CA TYR A 300 12.19 -19.49 -2.83
C TYR A 300 11.27 -19.71 -4.03
N MET A 301 11.81 -20.11 -5.18
CA MET A 301 11.02 -20.45 -6.37
C MET A 301 9.99 -21.56 -6.10
N ARG A 302 10.39 -22.64 -5.42
CA ARG A 302 9.45 -23.73 -5.06
C ARG A 302 8.36 -23.26 -4.11
N TRP A 303 8.72 -22.42 -3.14
CA TRP A 303 7.74 -21.80 -2.26
C TRP A 303 6.74 -20.94 -3.06
N ALA A 304 7.20 -20.13 -4.02
CA ALA A 304 6.33 -19.32 -4.87
C ALA A 304 5.38 -20.19 -5.73
N ILE A 305 5.91 -21.22 -6.41
CA ILE A 305 5.10 -22.19 -7.18
C ILE A 305 4.03 -22.84 -6.29
N SER A 306 4.38 -23.24 -5.06
CA SER A 306 3.43 -23.85 -4.14
C SER A 306 2.27 -22.92 -3.81
N THR A 307 2.52 -21.60 -3.74
CA THR A 307 1.50 -20.58 -3.51
C THR A 307 0.62 -20.36 -4.75
N TYR A 308 1.17 -20.48 -5.96
CA TYR A 308 0.41 -20.36 -7.22
C TYR A 308 -0.52 -21.56 -7.42
N ASN A 309 -0.03 -22.76 -7.08
CA ASN A 309 -0.80 -24.00 -7.18
C ASN A 309 -1.94 -24.13 -6.14
N LEU A 310 -2.11 -23.15 -5.24
CA LEU A 310 -3.26 -23.10 -4.34
C LEU A 310 -4.58 -22.75 -5.05
N GLY A 311 -4.55 -22.23 -6.28
CA GLY A 311 -5.75 -21.86 -7.03
C GLY A 311 -6.63 -23.05 -7.42
N GLU A 312 -7.94 -22.91 -7.28
CA GLU A 312 -8.92 -23.97 -7.55
C GLU A 312 -8.93 -24.39 -9.04
N MET A 313 -8.67 -23.46 -9.98
CA MET A 313 -8.55 -23.82 -11.40
C MET A 313 -7.35 -24.73 -11.65
N VAL A 314 -6.19 -24.43 -11.06
CA VAL A 314 -4.96 -25.22 -11.19
C VAL A 314 -5.18 -26.66 -10.71
N ARG A 315 -6.01 -26.87 -9.69
CA ARG A 315 -6.34 -28.21 -9.17
C ARG A 315 -7.31 -29.02 -10.04
N ARG A 316 -8.09 -28.35 -10.89
CA ARG A 316 -9.16 -28.97 -11.71
C ARG A 316 -8.76 -29.28 -13.14
N VAL A 317 -7.63 -28.73 -13.57
CA VAL A 317 -7.07 -28.91 -14.92
C VAL A 317 -5.97 -29.96 -14.94
N GLY A 318 -5.62 -30.46 -16.13
CA GLY A 318 -4.50 -31.40 -16.29
C GLY A 318 -3.15 -30.75 -15.94
N LYS A 319 -2.16 -31.57 -15.55
CA LYS A 319 -0.84 -31.10 -15.08
C LYS A 319 -0.15 -30.13 -16.03
N ASP A 320 -0.19 -30.38 -17.34
CA ASP A 320 0.46 -29.52 -18.33
C ASP A 320 -0.19 -28.13 -18.39
N PHE A 321 -1.52 -28.08 -18.30
CA PHE A 321 -2.26 -26.83 -18.27
C PHE A 321 -2.03 -26.08 -16.95
N ALA A 322 -2.01 -26.80 -15.83
CA ALA A 322 -1.66 -26.24 -14.51
C ALA A 322 -0.28 -25.57 -14.54
N ARG A 323 0.73 -26.25 -15.10
CA ARG A 323 2.08 -25.68 -15.28
C ARG A 323 2.09 -24.48 -16.21
N GLY A 324 1.29 -24.50 -17.28
CA GLY A 324 1.11 -23.35 -18.18
C GLY A 324 0.55 -22.12 -17.44
N LEU A 325 -0.46 -22.30 -16.59
CA LEU A 325 -0.99 -21.23 -15.73
C LEU A 325 0.08 -20.71 -14.77
N THR A 326 0.79 -21.60 -14.08
CA THR A 326 1.88 -21.23 -13.16
C THR A 326 3.02 -20.49 -13.86
N ALA A 327 3.38 -20.89 -15.09
CA ALA A 327 4.35 -20.17 -15.91
C ALA A 327 3.85 -18.77 -16.32
N GLY A 328 2.56 -18.63 -16.64
CA GLY A 328 1.92 -17.33 -16.90
C GLY A 328 1.98 -16.39 -15.69
N GLU A 329 1.82 -16.94 -14.48
CA GLU A 329 1.95 -16.19 -13.24
C GLU A 329 3.40 -15.74 -12.95
N LEU A 330 4.39 -16.57 -13.25
CA LEU A 330 5.81 -16.22 -13.13
C LEU A 330 6.23 -15.17 -14.18
N LEU A 331 5.67 -15.28 -15.39
CA LEU A 331 5.82 -14.26 -16.43
C LEU A 331 5.22 -12.91 -16.00
N HIS A 332 4.09 -12.95 -15.28
CA HIS A 332 3.48 -11.77 -14.71
C HIS A 332 4.41 -11.08 -13.69
N ASP A 333 5.05 -11.83 -12.79
CA ASP A 333 6.00 -11.25 -11.81
C ASP A 333 7.15 -10.50 -12.50
N PHE A 334 7.63 -11.00 -13.65
CA PHE A 334 8.58 -10.28 -14.50
C PHE A 334 7.99 -8.99 -15.09
N ARG A 335 6.78 -9.06 -15.67
CA ARG A 335 6.12 -7.90 -16.27
C ARG A 335 5.81 -6.80 -15.26
N GLU A 336 5.56 -7.15 -14.00
CA GLU A 336 5.37 -6.17 -12.92
C GLU A 336 6.64 -5.35 -12.66
N VAL A 337 7.83 -5.94 -12.73
CA VAL A 337 9.10 -5.18 -12.65
C VAL A 337 9.14 -4.11 -13.75
N GLN A 338 8.76 -4.48 -14.97
CA GLN A 338 8.78 -3.57 -16.12
C GLN A 338 7.74 -2.45 -15.99
N ARG A 339 6.54 -2.77 -15.51
CA ARG A 339 5.48 -1.77 -15.26
C ARG A 339 5.91 -0.73 -14.22
N TRP A 340 6.55 -1.18 -13.13
CA TRP A 340 7.12 -0.27 -12.13
C TRP A 340 8.32 0.52 -12.68
N LYS A 341 9.17 -0.11 -13.50
CA LYS A 341 10.32 0.56 -14.14
C LYS A 341 9.86 1.69 -15.04
N TRP A 342 8.89 1.45 -15.91
CA TRP A 342 8.30 2.48 -16.76
C TRP A 342 7.70 3.62 -15.94
N LEU A 343 6.99 3.31 -14.84
CA LEU A 343 6.45 4.35 -13.98
C LEU A 343 7.55 5.20 -13.34
N VAL A 344 8.64 4.58 -12.87
CA VAL A 344 9.81 5.29 -12.34
C VAL A 344 10.43 6.21 -13.39
N GLU A 345 10.74 5.70 -14.58
CA GLU A 345 11.34 6.47 -15.68
C GLU A 345 10.48 7.69 -16.06
N GLU A 346 9.16 7.50 -16.10
CA GLU A 346 8.23 8.59 -16.40
C GLU A 346 8.14 9.60 -15.25
N CYS A 347 8.13 9.14 -14.00
CA CYS A 347 8.18 10.01 -12.82
C CYS A 347 9.49 10.82 -12.77
N GLU A 348 10.63 10.23 -13.12
CA GLU A 348 11.90 10.94 -13.25
C GLU A 348 11.82 12.02 -14.34
N HIS A 349 11.23 11.69 -15.50
CA HIS A 349 10.99 12.65 -16.57
C HIS A 349 10.09 13.82 -16.12
N LEU A 350 8.97 13.53 -15.45
CA LEU A 350 8.08 14.57 -14.91
C LEU A 350 8.78 15.41 -13.84
N LYS A 351 9.61 14.81 -12.98
CA LYS A 351 10.39 15.54 -11.97
C LYS A 351 11.38 16.53 -12.60
N LEU A 352 12.04 16.14 -13.69
CA LEU A 352 12.93 17.03 -14.42
C LEU A 352 12.17 18.23 -15.01
N LEU A 353 11.00 17.98 -15.61
CA LEU A 353 10.15 19.05 -16.13
C LEU A 353 9.59 19.92 -15.00
N TYR A 354 9.13 19.33 -13.90
CA TYR A 354 8.66 20.04 -12.71
C TYR A 354 9.74 21.00 -12.21
N THR A 355 10.97 20.53 -12.05
CA THR A 355 12.10 21.37 -11.58
C THR A 355 12.34 22.55 -12.52
N SER A 356 12.15 22.37 -13.82
CA SER A 356 12.35 23.41 -14.84
C SER A 356 11.20 24.42 -14.91
N PHE A 357 9.98 24.00 -14.58
CA PHE A 357 8.75 24.78 -14.75
C PHE A 357 8.07 25.19 -13.45
N ARG A 358 8.56 24.78 -12.27
CA ARG A 358 7.91 25.00 -10.97
C ARG A 358 7.52 26.46 -10.71
N ASP A 359 8.35 27.41 -11.16
CA ASP A 359 8.13 28.83 -10.96
C ASP A 359 7.13 29.43 -11.97
N GLN A 360 6.60 28.61 -12.88
CA GLN A 360 5.58 28.96 -13.88
C GLN A 360 4.25 28.22 -13.64
N ILE A 361 4.16 27.40 -12.59
CA ILE A 361 2.95 26.64 -12.26
C ILE A 361 2.16 27.43 -11.23
N TYR A 362 1.05 28.03 -11.67
CA TYR A 362 0.12 28.74 -10.81
C TYR A 362 -1.27 28.10 -10.87
N PRO A 363 -2.02 28.00 -9.75
CA PRO A 363 -3.34 27.37 -9.72
C PRO A 363 -4.38 27.92 -10.71
N THR A 364 -4.24 29.19 -11.09
CA THR A 364 -5.17 29.89 -11.99
C THR A 364 -4.83 29.74 -13.47
N ASP A 365 -3.61 29.31 -13.80
CA ASP A 365 -3.07 29.42 -15.14
C ASP A 365 -3.14 28.08 -15.89
N ARG A 366 -2.68 28.08 -17.15
CA ARG A 366 -2.48 26.84 -17.89
C ARG A 366 -1.12 26.26 -17.54
N LEU A 367 -1.03 24.94 -17.42
CA LEU A 367 0.25 24.27 -17.27
C LEU A 367 1.12 24.49 -18.52
N PRO A 368 2.45 24.64 -18.36
CA PRO A 368 3.37 24.65 -19.48
C PRO A 368 3.17 23.40 -20.36
N PRO A 369 3.01 23.51 -21.69
CA PRO A 369 2.51 22.40 -22.52
C PRO A 369 3.30 21.08 -22.42
N ARG A 370 4.62 21.15 -22.21
CA ARG A 370 5.45 19.96 -22.03
C ARG A 370 5.22 19.29 -20.67
N TYR A 371 5.08 20.09 -19.61
CA TYR A 371 4.79 19.61 -18.27
C TYR A 371 3.38 19.03 -18.19
N ASP A 372 2.40 19.76 -18.75
CA ASP A 372 1.00 19.34 -18.89
C ASP A 372 0.89 17.95 -19.52
N ARG A 373 1.54 17.77 -20.67
CA ARG A 373 1.53 16.51 -21.40
C ARG A 373 2.21 15.38 -20.61
N ALA A 374 3.33 15.64 -19.94
CA ALA A 374 4.02 14.65 -19.13
C ALA A 374 3.20 14.23 -17.90
N LEU A 375 2.51 15.18 -17.25
CA LEU A 375 1.62 14.89 -16.12
C LEU A 375 0.45 14.00 -16.55
N GLY A 376 -0.20 14.34 -17.66
CA GLY A 376 -1.28 13.52 -18.24
C GLY A 376 -0.82 12.14 -18.73
N ALA A 377 0.41 12.04 -19.26
CA ALA A 377 1.02 10.78 -19.64
C ALA A 377 1.17 9.82 -18.44
N ILE A 378 1.66 10.32 -17.30
CA ILE A 378 1.76 9.51 -16.08
C ILE A 378 0.40 9.16 -15.53
N ARG A 379 -0.55 10.11 -15.46
CA ARG A 379 -1.92 9.81 -15.02
C ARG A 379 -2.47 8.62 -15.81
N LEU A 380 -2.38 8.68 -17.15
CA LEU A 380 -2.87 7.64 -18.03
C LEU A 380 -2.16 6.29 -17.80
N ILE A 381 -0.83 6.27 -17.64
CA ILE A 381 -0.09 5.04 -17.33
C ILE A 381 -0.60 4.42 -16.04
N VAL A 382 -0.70 5.20 -14.96
CA VAL A 382 -1.11 4.70 -13.64
C VAL A 382 -2.56 4.24 -13.67
N THR A 383 -3.48 4.99 -14.27
CA THR A 383 -4.88 4.58 -14.43
C THR A 383 -4.99 3.23 -15.14
N ASN A 384 -4.25 3.03 -16.23
CA ASN A 384 -4.27 1.74 -16.95
C ASN A 384 -3.68 0.60 -16.14
N GLN A 385 -2.64 0.86 -15.35
CA GLN A 385 -2.08 -0.15 -14.45
C GLN A 385 -3.07 -0.54 -13.35
N VAL A 386 -3.77 0.43 -12.71
CA VAL A 386 -4.82 0.14 -11.71
C VAL A 386 -5.96 -0.69 -12.34
N LEU A 387 -6.41 -0.33 -13.55
CA LEU A 387 -7.43 -1.10 -14.28
C LEU A 387 -6.96 -2.52 -14.60
N SER A 388 -5.70 -2.68 -15.04
CA SER A 388 -5.13 -4.00 -15.31
C SER A 388 -5.06 -4.86 -14.04
N GLN A 389 -4.73 -4.28 -12.89
CA GLN A 389 -4.64 -5.01 -11.64
C GLN A 389 -5.99 -5.40 -11.08
N SER A 390 -7.00 -4.53 -11.22
CA SER A 390 -8.38 -4.83 -10.89
C SER A 390 -8.85 -6.11 -11.62
N ARG A 391 -8.68 -6.16 -12.96
CA ARG A 391 -9.01 -7.36 -13.75
C ARG A 391 -8.23 -8.62 -13.34
N GLN A 392 -6.96 -8.47 -12.97
CA GLN A 392 -6.16 -9.62 -12.52
C GLN A 392 -6.68 -10.18 -11.19
N LEU A 393 -6.96 -9.29 -10.23
CA LEU A 393 -7.51 -9.68 -8.94
C LEU A 393 -8.89 -10.33 -9.12
N GLU A 394 -9.73 -9.80 -10.01
CA GLU A 394 -11.06 -10.35 -10.34
C GLU A 394 -10.96 -11.83 -10.74
N HIS A 395 -9.94 -12.19 -11.52
CA HIS A 395 -9.70 -13.57 -11.91
C HIS A 395 -9.08 -14.43 -10.80
N GLU A 396 -8.17 -13.88 -9.99
CA GLU A 396 -7.37 -14.68 -9.04
C GLU A 396 -8.04 -14.95 -7.70
N PHE A 397 -8.61 -13.92 -7.06
CA PHE A 397 -9.09 -14.06 -5.68
C PHE A 397 -10.18 -15.13 -5.52
N PRO A 398 -11.13 -15.31 -6.47
CA PRO A 398 -12.16 -16.35 -6.35
C PRO A 398 -11.59 -17.75 -6.31
N GLN A 399 -10.42 -17.97 -6.92
CA GLN A 399 -9.77 -19.27 -6.99
C GLN A 399 -9.04 -19.63 -5.70
N LYS A 400 -8.78 -18.66 -4.80
CA LYS A 400 -8.01 -18.91 -3.60
C LYS A 400 -8.82 -19.69 -2.56
N PRO A 401 -8.18 -20.55 -1.74
CA PRO A 401 -8.88 -21.39 -0.76
C PRO A 401 -9.80 -20.62 0.20
N GLY A 402 -9.47 -19.36 0.49
CA GLY A 402 -10.28 -18.47 1.34
C GLY A 402 -11.60 -18.01 0.73
N PHE A 403 -11.80 -18.17 -0.59
CA PHE A 403 -12.96 -17.66 -1.32
C PHE A 403 -13.62 -18.71 -2.22
N SER A 404 -12.89 -19.72 -2.71
CA SER A 404 -13.36 -20.68 -3.71
C SER A 404 -14.63 -21.43 -3.33
N ARG A 405 -14.93 -21.56 -2.04
CA ARG A 405 -16.20 -22.14 -1.57
C ARG A 405 -17.43 -21.37 -2.04
N ALA A 406 -17.33 -20.07 -2.27
CA ALA A 406 -18.40 -19.22 -2.79
C ALA A 406 -18.58 -19.31 -4.31
N TYR A 407 -17.74 -20.06 -5.02
CA TYR A 407 -17.74 -20.12 -6.49
C TYR A 407 -17.89 -21.56 -7.01
N ASN A 408 -18.59 -21.71 -8.12
CA ASN A 408 -18.65 -22.91 -8.95
C ASN A 408 -17.56 -22.82 -10.01
N PHE A 409 -16.89 -23.95 -10.27
CA PHE A 409 -15.81 -24.05 -11.25
C PHE A 409 -16.18 -25.12 -12.27
N GLU A 410 -16.24 -24.74 -13.54
CA GLU A 410 -16.66 -25.59 -14.67
C GLU A 410 -15.51 -25.72 -15.66
N ARG A 411 -15.14 -26.97 -15.99
CA ARG A 411 -14.09 -27.21 -16.99
C ARG A 411 -14.65 -26.94 -18.39
N THR A 412 -13.89 -26.21 -19.20
CA THR A 412 -14.23 -25.87 -20.59
C THR A 412 -13.18 -26.43 -21.56
N ALA A 413 -13.44 -26.36 -22.86
CA ALA A 413 -12.45 -26.75 -23.88
C ALA A 413 -11.21 -25.84 -23.84
N GLN A 414 -11.37 -24.59 -23.38
CA GLN A 414 -10.33 -23.57 -23.29
C GLN A 414 -9.65 -23.53 -21.91
N GLY A 415 -10.18 -24.25 -20.89
CA GLY A 415 -9.60 -24.26 -19.55
C GLY A 415 -10.63 -24.55 -18.46
N CYS A 416 -10.83 -23.59 -17.56
CA CYS A 416 -11.81 -23.66 -16.48
C CYS A 416 -12.43 -22.28 -16.29
N ASP A 417 -13.75 -22.20 -16.29
CA ASP A 417 -14.49 -20.98 -15.97
C ASP A 417 -15.00 -21.06 -14.54
N PHE A 418 -15.40 -19.92 -13.97
CA PHE A 418 -16.01 -19.88 -12.65
C PHE A 418 -17.15 -18.87 -12.56
N ARG A 419 -18.13 -19.17 -11.70
CA ARG A 419 -19.27 -18.29 -11.41
C ARG A 419 -19.61 -18.36 -9.93
N ARG A 420 -19.99 -17.23 -9.33
CA ARG A 420 -20.37 -17.19 -7.90
C ARG A 420 -21.64 -18.01 -7.65
N LYS A 421 -21.65 -18.84 -6.60
CA LYS A 421 -22.74 -19.77 -6.25
C LYS A 421 -24.04 -19.08 -5.84
N LYS A 422 -23.92 -17.99 -5.07
CA LYS A 422 -25.06 -17.27 -4.50
C LYS A 422 -25.25 -15.95 -5.24
N PHE A 423 -26.48 -15.68 -5.64
CA PHE A 423 -26.97 -14.32 -5.90
C PHE A 423 -27.41 -13.70 -4.56
N HIS A 424 -26.51 -13.60 -3.58
CA HIS A 424 -26.76 -12.61 -2.52
C HIS A 424 -26.66 -11.26 -3.21
N GLN A 425 -27.61 -10.36 -2.99
CA GLN A 425 -27.42 -8.98 -3.39
C GLN A 425 -26.10 -8.53 -2.75
N LEU A 426 -25.21 -7.93 -3.55
CA LEU A 426 -23.87 -7.54 -3.12
C LEU A 426 -23.90 -6.78 -1.77
N ASN A 427 -24.97 -6.05 -1.52
CA ASN A 427 -25.17 -5.22 -0.33
C ASN A 427 -25.31 -6.00 0.99
N ASP A 428 -25.81 -7.24 0.99
CA ASP A 428 -25.86 -8.07 2.21
C ASP A 428 -24.48 -8.61 2.60
N LEU A 429 -23.61 -8.77 1.60
CA LEU A 429 -22.32 -9.40 1.79
C LEU A 429 -21.42 -8.61 2.74
N PHE A 430 -21.63 -7.30 2.89
CA PHE A 430 -20.91 -6.50 3.87
C PHE A 430 -21.09 -6.99 5.32
N TRP A 431 -22.23 -7.63 5.61
CA TRP A 431 -22.58 -8.19 6.91
C TRP A 431 -22.26 -9.68 7.01
N ASP A 432 -22.56 -10.44 5.95
CA ASP A 432 -22.35 -11.89 5.94
C ASP A 432 -20.88 -12.26 5.79
N ASP A 433 -20.15 -11.55 4.93
CA ASP A 433 -18.76 -11.81 4.59
C ASP A 433 -18.07 -10.52 4.11
N ARG A 434 -17.74 -9.65 5.07
CA ARG A 434 -17.15 -8.33 4.80
C ARG A 434 -15.85 -8.41 3.99
N LEU A 435 -15.07 -9.48 4.15
CA LEU A 435 -13.85 -9.68 3.40
C LEU A 435 -14.14 -9.98 1.92
N GLU A 436 -15.08 -10.89 1.62
CA GLU A 436 -15.50 -11.12 0.23
C GLU A 436 -16.11 -9.84 -0.37
N TRP A 437 -16.94 -9.11 0.39
CA TRP A 437 -17.49 -7.83 -0.04
C TRP A 437 -16.41 -6.82 -0.42
N ALA A 438 -15.38 -6.66 0.40
CA ALA A 438 -14.29 -5.74 0.13
C ALA A 438 -13.51 -6.16 -1.12
N MET A 439 -13.24 -7.46 -1.29
CA MET A 439 -12.56 -7.97 -2.49
C MET A 439 -13.36 -7.73 -3.77
N ILE A 440 -14.69 -7.96 -3.75
CA ILE A 440 -15.54 -7.71 -4.92
C ILE A 440 -15.57 -6.22 -5.29
N ASN A 441 -15.73 -5.34 -4.30
CA ASN A 441 -15.75 -3.90 -4.58
C ASN A 441 -14.37 -3.35 -4.98
N MET A 442 -13.28 -3.99 -4.54
CA MET A 442 -11.92 -3.63 -4.96
C MET A 442 -11.68 -3.88 -6.45
N VAL A 443 -12.24 -4.98 -6.97
CA VAL A 443 -12.09 -5.38 -8.38
C VAL A 443 -13.17 -4.79 -9.30
N GLY A 444 -14.04 -3.95 -8.76
CA GLY A 444 -15.00 -3.19 -9.54
C GLY A 444 -14.33 -2.20 -10.48
N ASN A 445 -15.09 -1.69 -11.45
CA ASN A 445 -14.60 -0.63 -12.32
C ASN A 445 -14.58 0.70 -11.54
N PHE A 446 -13.42 1.12 -11.05
CA PHE A 446 -13.30 2.38 -10.30
C PHE A 446 -13.56 3.64 -11.13
N GLN A 447 -13.60 3.53 -12.46
CA GLN A 447 -14.03 4.64 -13.31
C GLN A 447 -15.55 4.76 -13.40
N ASP A 448 -16.30 3.72 -13.01
CA ASP A 448 -17.74 3.82 -12.89
C ASP A 448 -18.07 4.62 -11.62
N PRO A 449 -18.70 5.80 -11.74
CA PRO A 449 -18.96 6.66 -10.59
C PRO A 449 -19.98 6.09 -9.60
N GLN A 450 -20.65 4.98 -9.93
CA GLN A 450 -21.54 4.25 -9.03
C GLN A 450 -20.79 3.26 -8.12
N HIS A 451 -19.52 2.95 -8.42
CA HIS A 451 -18.69 2.11 -7.56
C HIS A 451 -18.13 2.91 -6.38
N TYR A 452 -17.83 2.20 -5.28
CA TYR A 452 -17.15 2.79 -4.14
C TYR A 452 -15.75 3.26 -4.52
N ASP A 453 -15.35 4.44 -4.02
CA ASP A 453 -13.96 4.88 -4.15
C ASP A 453 -13.04 3.84 -3.49
N GLN A 454 -11.98 3.44 -4.21
CA GLN A 454 -11.05 2.40 -3.78
C GLN A 454 -10.40 2.73 -2.43
N GLU A 455 -10.19 4.01 -2.13
CA GLU A 455 -9.70 4.46 -0.83
C GLU A 455 -10.62 4.01 0.32
N VAL A 456 -11.93 4.16 0.14
CA VAL A 456 -12.94 3.75 1.13
C VAL A 456 -12.96 2.23 1.26
N VAL A 457 -12.87 1.50 0.15
CA VAL A 457 -12.82 0.03 0.18
C VAL A 457 -11.58 -0.48 0.89
N PHE A 458 -10.41 0.14 0.66
CA PHE A 458 -9.18 -0.18 1.39
C PHE A 458 -9.31 0.15 2.89
N ALA A 459 -9.92 1.28 3.24
CA ALA A 459 -10.14 1.63 4.64
C ALA A 459 -11.04 0.62 5.36
N ILE A 460 -12.10 0.13 4.70
CA ILE A 460 -12.96 -0.95 5.20
C ILE A 460 -12.18 -2.26 5.34
N LEU A 461 -11.41 -2.63 4.32
CA LEU A 461 -10.62 -3.86 4.31
C LEU A 461 -9.61 -3.88 5.46
N GLU A 462 -8.86 -2.79 5.65
CA GLU A 462 -7.87 -2.68 6.72
C GLU A 462 -8.54 -2.73 8.11
N ASP A 463 -9.62 -1.98 8.32
CA ASP A 463 -10.38 -1.99 9.59
C ASP A 463 -10.90 -3.41 9.93
N HIS A 464 -11.43 -4.11 8.93
CA HIS A 464 -11.90 -5.50 9.06
C HIS A 464 -10.76 -6.44 9.44
N LEU A 465 -9.66 -6.43 8.69
CA LEU A 465 -8.52 -7.33 8.90
C LEU A 465 -7.84 -7.10 10.26
N GLN A 466 -7.81 -5.85 10.73
CA GLN A 466 -7.26 -5.51 12.04
C GLN A 466 -8.08 -6.10 13.19
N LYS A 467 -9.42 -6.09 13.08
CA LYS A 467 -10.35 -6.60 14.11
C LYS A 467 -10.58 -8.12 14.01
N SER A 468 -10.19 -8.72 12.89
CA SER A 468 -10.48 -10.12 12.56
C SER A 468 -9.59 -11.16 13.25
N SER A 469 -10.01 -12.43 13.20
CA SER A 469 -9.22 -13.57 13.68
C SER A 469 -8.06 -13.91 12.73
N ALA A 470 -7.12 -14.75 13.17
CA ALA A 470 -6.07 -15.26 12.28
C ALA A 470 -6.64 -16.11 11.14
N ALA A 471 -7.72 -16.87 11.37
CA ALA A 471 -8.37 -17.67 10.33
C ALA A 471 -8.96 -16.79 9.23
N GLU A 472 -9.63 -15.70 9.62
CA GLU A 472 -10.22 -14.74 8.67
C GLU A 472 -9.13 -14.01 7.86
N ARG A 473 -8.07 -13.52 8.54
CA ARG A 473 -6.90 -12.95 7.84
C ARG A 473 -6.21 -13.93 6.90
N GLY A 474 -6.31 -15.23 7.18
CA GLY A 474 -5.70 -16.32 6.41
C GLY A 474 -6.46 -16.69 5.14
N ARG A 475 -7.63 -16.09 4.90
CA ARG A 475 -8.34 -16.21 3.62
C ARG A 475 -7.60 -15.46 2.50
N LEU A 476 -6.91 -14.38 2.85
CA LEU A 476 -5.94 -13.71 1.99
C LEU A 476 -4.58 -14.40 2.15
N ASP A 477 -4.07 -14.99 1.07
CA ASP A 477 -2.71 -15.53 1.06
C ASP A 477 -1.67 -14.41 0.83
N GLU A 478 -0.38 -14.74 1.02
CA GLU A 478 0.72 -13.77 0.90
C GLU A 478 0.75 -13.07 -0.46
N ARG A 479 0.33 -13.76 -1.53
CA ARG A 479 0.27 -13.19 -2.88
C ARG A 479 -0.88 -12.20 -3.04
N LEU A 480 -2.09 -12.53 -2.57
CA LEU A 480 -3.19 -11.58 -2.60
C LEU A 480 -2.82 -10.32 -1.82
N TYR A 481 -2.19 -10.45 -0.66
CA TYR A 481 -1.69 -9.30 0.08
C TYR A 481 -0.64 -8.48 -0.69
N ALA A 482 0.29 -9.15 -1.39
CA ALA A 482 1.29 -8.46 -2.22
C ALA A 482 0.64 -7.66 -3.35
N LYS A 483 -0.33 -8.26 -4.06
CA LYS A 483 -1.07 -7.58 -5.14
C LYS A 483 -1.93 -6.44 -4.63
N LEU A 484 -2.62 -6.60 -3.50
CA LEU A 484 -3.38 -5.53 -2.86
C LEU A 484 -2.48 -4.35 -2.46
N ALA A 485 -1.26 -4.63 -1.99
CA ALA A 485 -0.31 -3.58 -1.65
C ALA A 485 0.22 -2.83 -2.88
N ASP A 486 0.41 -3.53 -3.99
CA ASP A 486 0.84 -2.93 -5.26
C ASP A 486 -0.29 -2.11 -5.92
N PHE A 487 -1.52 -2.54 -5.72
CA PHE A 487 -2.72 -1.82 -6.10
C PHE A 487 -2.87 -0.54 -5.28
N SER A 488 -2.80 -0.62 -3.95
CA SER A 488 -2.92 0.54 -3.08
C SER A 488 -1.86 1.59 -3.40
N ALA A 489 -0.61 1.19 -3.65
CA ALA A 489 0.46 2.10 -4.01
C ALA A 489 0.20 2.83 -5.34
N ARG A 490 -0.35 2.15 -6.35
CA ARG A 490 -0.69 2.78 -7.64
C ARG A 490 -1.87 3.74 -7.51
N HIS A 491 -2.92 3.35 -6.78
CA HIS A 491 -4.05 4.24 -6.56
C HIS A 491 -3.66 5.44 -5.68
N GLU A 492 -2.77 5.26 -4.71
CA GLU A 492 -2.18 6.35 -3.92
C GLU A 492 -1.40 7.34 -4.80
N ILE A 493 -0.57 6.84 -5.74
CA ILE A 493 0.11 7.67 -6.74
C ILE A 493 -0.92 8.41 -7.62
N LEU A 494 -1.93 7.70 -8.12
CA LEU A 494 -3.00 8.29 -8.94
C LEU A 494 -3.69 9.44 -8.20
N TYR A 495 -4.04 9.22 -6.94
CA TYR A 495 -4.68 10.24 -6.13
C TYR A 495 -3.76 11.45 -5.91
N SER A 496 -2.46 11.25 -5.65
CA SER A 496 -1.52 12.39 -5.57
C SER A 496 -1.44 13.18 -6.88
N ILE A 497 -1.48 12.51 -8.03
CA ILE A 497 -1.55 13.16 -9.36
C ILE A 497 -2.87 13.92 -9.53
N ASP A 498 -4.00 13.34 -9.11
CA ASP A 498 -5.32 13.97 -9.17
C ASP A 498 -5.47 15.16 -8.19
N SER A 499 -4.56 15.27 -7.21
CA SER A 499 -4.43 16.44 -6.33
C SER A 499 -3.61 17.58 -6.94
N HIS A 500 -2.95 17.39 -8.09
CA HIS A 500 -2.22 18.48 -8.75
C HIS A 500 -3.16 19.60 -9.20
N ARG A 501 -2.79 20.87 -8.98
CA ARG A 501 -3.55 22.04 -9.46
C ARG A 501 -2.64 23.03 -10.18
N PRO A 502 -2.98 23.47 -11.40
CA PRO A 502 -4.09 23.03 -12.26
C PRO A 502 -4.01 21.54 -12.63
N LEU A 503 -5.13 20.89 -12.95
CA LEU A 503 -5.08 19.55 -13.53
C LEU A 503 -4.52 19.59 -14.95
N ASP A 504 -3.92 18.49 -15.40
CA ASP A 504 -3.49 18.33 -16.78
C ASP A 504 -4.63 18.21 -17.78
N THR A 505 -4.32 18.56 -19.02
CA THR A 505 -5.19 18.31 -20.18
C THR A 505 -5.15 16.82 -20.51
N ASN A 506 -6.05 16.03 -19.90
CA ASN A 506 -6.13 14.57 -20.02
C ASN A 506 -5.93 14.07 -21.47
N PRO A 507 -4.73 13.58 -21.84
CA PRO A 507 -4.39 13.28 -23.23
C PRO A 507 -4.95 11.92 -23.66
N HIS A 508 -5.36 11.81 -24.93
CA HIS A 508 -5.80 10.52 -25.47
C HIS A 508 -4.62 9.56 -25.64
N MET A 509 -4.83 8.27 -25.32
CA MET A 509 -3.78 7.25 -25.37
C MET A 509 -3.12 7.15 -26.75
N ASP A 510 -3.91 7.21 -27.83
CA ASP A 510 -3.37 7.09 -29.18
C ASP A 510 -2.51 8.29 -29.60
N ASP A 511 -2.77 9.47 -29.02
CA ASP A 511 -1.97 10.67 -29.28
C ASP A 511 -0.61 10.56 -28.61
N LEU A 512 -0.56 10.09 -27.36
CA LEU A 512 0.71 9.84 -26.66
C LEU A 512 1.51 8.73 -27.33
N LYS A 513 0.86 7.64 -27.75
CA LYS A 513 1.51 6.61 -28.56
C LYS A 513 2.19 7.26 -29.78
N LYS A 514 1.52 8.12 -30.54
CA LYS A 514 2.14 8.72 -31.73
C LYS A 514 3.25 9.72 -31.40
N SER A 515 3.05 10.57 -30.39
CA SER A 515 3.87 11.75 -30.15
C SER A 515 5.05 11.52 -29.20
N GLU A 516 4.97 10.56 -28.29
CA GLU A 516 5.98 10.33 -27.23
C GLU A 516 6.92 9.15 -27.56
N ARG A 517 7.17 8.92 -28.86
CA ARG A 517 7.98 7.80 -29.38
C ARG A 517 9.45 7.85 -28.99
N ASP A 518 9.93 8.99 -28.51
CA ASP A 518 11.28 9.15 -27.95
C ASP A 518 11.43 8.44 -26.60
N ARG A 519 10.33 8.23 -25.87
CA ARG A 519 10.30 7.56 -24.57
C ARG A 519 9.90 6.09 -24.67
N LYS A 520 10.55 5.27 -23.83
CA LYS A 520 10.55 3.81 -23.96
C LYS A 520 9.19 3.18 -23.76
N VAL A 521 8.50 3.53 -22.68
CA VAL A 521 7.16 3.00 -22.37
C VAL A 521 6.18 3.22 -23.52
N TRP A 522 6.24 4.38 -24.19
CA TRP A 522 5.31 4.72 -25.26
C TRP A 522 5.60 3.95 -26.56
N ARG A 523 6.86 3.59 -26.83
CA ARG A 523 7.22 2.61 -27.87
C ARG A 523 6.62 1.24 -27.58
N PHE A 524 6.76 0.75 -26.34
CA PHE A 524 6.13 -0.51 -25.90
C PHE A 524 4.61 -0.48 -26.00
N MET A 525 3.96 0.59 -25.55
CA MET A 525 2.50 0.72 -25.56
C MET A 525 1.91 0.74 -26.98
N ALA A 526 2.70 1.09 -27.99
CA ALA A 526 2.24 1.03 -29.37
C ALA A 526 2.73 -0.17 -30.15
N ALA A 527 3.71 -0.90 -29.63
CA ALA A 527 4.18 -2.13 -30.24
C ALA A 527 3.03 -3.14 -30.29
N LYS A 528 2.82 -3.73 -31.47
CA LYS A 528 1.87 -4.82 -31.65
C LYS A 528 2.58 -6.14 -31.38
N LEU A 529 2.61 -6.51 -30.10
CA LEU A 529 3.23 -7.77 -29.67
C LEU A 529 2.52 -8.97 -30.33
N ARG A 530 3.30 -9.96 -30.72
CA ARG A 530 2.82 -11.17 -31.39
C ARG A 530 2.17 -12.12 -30.40
N ASP A 531 1.02 -12.67 -30.78
CA ASP A 531 0.46 -13.85 -30.14
C ASP A 531 1.29 -15.09 -30.52
N LEU A 532 1.90 -15.72 -29.53
CA LEU A 532 2.73 -16.90 -29.76
C LEU A 532 1.89 -18.17 -29.82
N PRO A 533 2.27 -19.14 -30.67
CA PRO A 533 1.54 -20.40 -30.78
C PRO A 533 1.63 -21.21 -29.48
N ARG A 534 0.59 -22.00 -29.21
CA ARG A 534 0.47 -22.84 -27.99
C ARG A 534 1.72 -23.66 -27.66
N ARG A 535 2.49 -24.12 -28.67
CA ARG A 535 3.76 -24.84 -28.47
C ARG A 535 4.79 -24.06 -27.63
N ARG A 536 4.82 -22.73 -27.71
CA ARG A 536 5.74 -21.89 -26.92
C ARG A 536 5.33 -21.86 -25.45
N VAL A 537 4.03 -21.86 -25.17
CA VAL A 537 3.50 -21.96 -23.80
C VAL A 537 3.76 -23.37 -23.22
N LEU A 538 3.60 -24.43 -24.03
CA LEU A 538 3.92 -25.80 -23.61
C LEU A 538 5.40 -25.96 -23.27
N HIS A 539 6.30 -25.33 -24.03
CA HIS A 539 7.73 -25.34 -23.71
C HIS A 539 8.04 -24.74 -22.33
N LEU A 540 7.36 -23.66 -21.93
CA LEU A 540 7.50 -23.12 -20.56
C LEU A 540 7.04 -24.14 -19.50
N ALA A 541 5.95 -24.87 -19.78
CA ALA A 541 5.44 -25.91 -18.89
C ALA A 541 6.42 -27.10 -18.76
N GLU A 542 7.08 -27.50 -19.86
CA GLU A 542 8.12 -28.54 -19.87
C GLU A 542 9.36 -28.11 -19.05
N CYS A 543 9.81 -26.87 -19.21
CA CYS A 543 10.92 -26.34 -18.41
C CYS A 543 10.58 -26.30 -16.91
N LEU A 544 9.33 -25.92 -16.59
CA LEU A 544 8.85 -25.91 -15.21
C LEU A 544 8.78 -27.32 -14.62
N GLU A 545 8.31 -28.31 -15.40
CA GLU A 545 8.32 -29.71 -14.99
C GLU A 545 9.73 -30.22 -14.68
N ARG A 546 10.71 -29.89 -15.54
CA ARG A 546 12.12 -30.23 -15.30
C ARG A 546 12.64 -29.62 -14.00
N PHE A 547 12.27 -28.38 -13.68
CA PHE A 547 12.63 -27.74 -12.43
C PHE A 547 11.98 -28.41 -11.22
N GLU A 548 10.68 -28.72 -11.27
CA GLU A 548 9.97 -29.41 -10.20
C GLU A 548 10.56 -30.78 -9.89
N GLY A 549 10.94 -31.53 -10.94
CA GLY A 549 11.55 -32.85 -10.88
C GLY A 549 13.00 -32.88 -10.35
N ALA A 550 13.72 -31.75 -10.35
CA ALA A 550 15.03 -31.68 -9.71
C ALA A 550 14.88 -31.89 -8.19
N SER A 551 15.77 -32.65 -7.54
CA SER A 551 15.70 -32.85 -6.08
C SER A 551 16.23 -31.63 -5.30
N LEU A 552 15.78 -31.45 -4.05
CA LEU A 552 16.42 -30.54 -3.10
C LEU A 552 17.49 -31.30 -2.30
N PRO A 553 18.58 -30.63 -1.85
CA PRO A 553 19.56 -31.29 -1.00
C PRO A 553 18.93 -31.80 0.30
N PRO A 554 19.27 -33.01 0.77
CA PRO A 554 18.73 -33.58 1.99
C PRO A 554 19.12 -32.77 3.24
N GLN A 555 18.23 -32.71 4.25
CA GLN A 555 18.46 -31.98 5.51
C GLN A 555 19.58 -32.59 6.40
N LYS A 556 20.04 -33.81 6.11
CA LYS A 556 21.20 -34.45 6.76
C LYS A 556 22.19 -34.91 5.68
N PRO A 557 23.48 -34.55 5.70
CA PRO A 557 24.32 -34.70 4.51
C PRO A 557 25.18 -35.97 4.53
N ASP A 558 25.17 -36.69 3.42
CA ASP A 558 26.41 -36.89 2.65
C ASP A 558 26.63 -35.65 1.77
N ALA A 559 27.83 -35.09 1.81
CA ALA A 559 28.11 -33.72 1.41
C ALA A 559 28.55 -33.55 -0.06
N ARG A 560 28.85 -34.64 -0.79
CA ARG A 560 29.03 -34.61 -2.24
C ARG A 560 27.69 -34.65 -2.98
N LEU A 561 26.78 -35.49 -2.51
CA LEU A 561 25.41 -35.60 -3.03
C LEU A 561 24.63 -34.29 -2.90
N SER A 562 24.93 -33.43 -1.92
CA SER A 562 24.25 -32.14 -1.75
C SER A 562 24.66 -31.05 -2.76
N LEU A 563 25.92 -31.03 -3.23
CA LEU A 563 26.42 -30.03 -4.20
C LEU A 563 25.90 -30.31 -5.61
N GLU A 564 25.97 -31.56 -6.08
CA GLU A 564 25.48 -31.94 -7.41
C GLU A 564 23.96 -31.75 -7.53
N VAL A 565 23.21 -32.04 -6.46
CA VAL A 565 21.75 -31.82 -6.42
C VAL A 565 21.42 -30.33 -6.47
N LEU A 566 22.16 -29.49 -5.74
CA LEU A 566 22.00 -28.03 -5.79
C LEU A 566 22.32 -27.47 -7.19
N ASP A 567 23.36 -27.98 -7.84
CA ASP A 567 23.76 -27.54 -9.18
C ASP A 567 22.72 -27.91 -10.23
N LYS A 568 22.21 -29.15 -10.20
CA LYS A 568 21.12 -29.58 -11.09
C LYS A 568 19.84 -28.76 -10.89
N SER A 569 19.50 -28.45 -9.63
CA SER A 569 18.33 -27.61 -9.31
C SER A 569 18.48 -26.20 -9.86
N ARG A 570 19.67 -25.60 -9.74
CA ARG A 570 19.99 -24.28 -10.30
C ARG A 570 20.04 -24.27 -11.82
N GLU A 571 20.58 -25.30 -12.44
CA GLU A 571 20.59 -25.46 -13.89
C GLU A 571 19.17 -25.50 -14.44
N ALA A 572 18.30 -26.33 -13.85
CA ALA A 572 16.89 -26.41 -14.25
C ALA A 572 16.14 -25.08 -14.05
N LEU A 573 16.45 -24.34 -12.97
CA LEU A 573 15.92 -23.01 -12.74
C LEU A 573 16.38 -22.01 -13.82
N GLY A 574 17.66 -22.04 -14.17
CA GLY A 574 18.23 -21.20 -15.22
C GLY A 574 17.61 -21.46 -16.59
N LEU A 575 17.37 -22.73 -16.93
CA LEU A 575 16.70 -23.11 -18.18
C LEU A 575 15.27 -22.59 -18.26
N PHE A 576 14.51 -22.63 -17.16
CA PHE A 576 13.16 -22.07 -17.12
C PHE A 576 13.16 -20.56 -17.39
N TRP A 577 14.04 -19.80 -16.73
CA TRP A 577 14.11 -18.34 -16.93
C TRP A 577 14.69 -17.96 -18.29
N ALA A 578 15.59 -18.76 -18.87
CA ALA A 578 16.01 -18.62 -20.26
C ALA A 578 14.83 -18.81 -21.23
N ALA A 579 13.98 -19.81 -20.99
CA ALA A 579 12.78 -20.02 -21.79
C ALA A 579 11.78 -18.86 -21.69
N ILE A 580 11.60 -18.26 -20.50
CA ILE A 580 10.80 -17.04 -20.31
C ILE A 580 11.38 -15.86 -21.11
N ARG A 581 12.70 -15.68 -21.05
CA ARG A 581 13.41 -14.63 -21.80
C ARG A 581 13.25 -14.79 -23.31
N ASP A 582 13.33 -16.01 -23.81
CA ASP A 582 13.15 -16.32 -25.23
C ASP A 582 11.68 -16.20 -25.65
N TYR A 583 10.74 -16.55 -24.76
CA TYR A 583 9.31 -16.29 -24.98
C TYR A 583 9.06 -14.80 -25.20
N GLU A 584 9.54 -13.93 -24.32
CA GLU A 584 9.34 -12.48 -24.47
C GLU A 584 10.13 -11.88 -25.64
N ARG A 585 11.30 -12.43 -25.99
CA ARG A 585 11.99 -12.01 -27.20
C ARG A 585 11.14 -12.27 -28.45
N ASP A 586 10.56 -13.46 -28.56
CA ASP A 586 9.73 -13.85 -29.68
C ASP A 586 8.42 -13.03 -29.77
N THR A 587 7.82 -12.63 -28.63
CA THR A 587 6.62 -11.76 -28.65
C THR A 587 6.93 -10.39 -29.27
N MET A 588 8.17 -9.91 -29.13
CA MET A 588 8.63 -8.63 -29.66
C MET A 588 9.25 -8.72 -31.07
N GLU A 589 9.48 -9.93 -31.59
CA GLU A 589 10.15 -10.13 -32.87
C GLU A 589 9.36 -9.49 -34.03
N GLY A 590 10.03 -8.62 -34.80
CA GLY A 590 9.44 -7.92 -35.95
C GLY A 590 8.65 -6.65 -35.61
N CYS A 591 8.61 -6.24 -34.33
CA CYS A 591 7.99 -4.97 -33.93
C CYS A 591 8.86 -3.79 -34.40
N LYS A 592 8.33 -2.96 -35.31
CA LYS A 592 9.06 -1.82 -35.88
C LYS A 592 9.16 -0.63 -34.92
N GLU A 593 8.26 -0.57 -33.95
CA GLU A 593 8.18 0.48 -32.95
C GLU A 593 9.26 0.35 -31.88
N LEU A 594 9.83 -0.84 -31.68
CA LEU A 594 10.81 -1.12 -30.62
C LEU A 594 12.24 -1.02 -31.16
N LEU A 595 13.10 -0.30 -30.43
CA LEU A 595 14.53 -0.31 -30.73
C LEU A 595 15.17 -1.57 -30.16
N GLN A 596 16.24 -2.06 -30.79
CA GLN A 596 17.00 -3.22 -30.29
C GLN A 596 17.48 -3.01 -28.85
N ALA A 597 17.98 -1.82 -28.52
CA ALA A 597 18.37 -1.45 -27.16
C ALA A 597 17.20 -1.44 -26.17
N ASP A 598 15.97 -1.18 -26.65
CA ASP A 598 14.79 -1.25 -25.78
C ASP A 598 14.48 -2.68 -25.36
N VAL A 599 14.54 -3.60 -26.33
CA VAL A 599 14.32 -5.04 -26.12
C VAL A 599 15.41 -5.61 -25.20
N GLU A 600 16.66 -5.23 -25.40
CA GLU A 600 17.78 -5.71 -24.58
C GLU A 600 17.65 -5.28 -23.12
N ASP A 601 17.34 -4.01 -22.86
CA ASP A 601 17.16 -3.52 -21.49
C ASP A 601 15.86 -4.06 -20.83
N TYR A 602 14.80 -4.29 -21.59
CA TYR A 602 13.60 -4.97 -21.10
C TYR A 602 13.91 -6.41 -20.64
N LEU A 603 14.72 -7.13 -21.40
CA LEU A 603 15.10 -8.52 -21.10
C LEU A 603 16.28 -8.64 -20.10
N ALA A 604 16.98 -7.56 -19.79
CA ALA A 604 18.17 -7.57 -18.93
C ALA A 604 17.88 -8.11 -17.52
N VAL A 605 16.69 -7.87 -16.97
CA VAL A 605 16.31 -8.34 -15.63
C VAL A 605 16.06 -9.86 -15.55
N LEU A 606 15.96 -10.54 -16.70
CA LEU A 606 15.82 -12.01 -16.82
C LEU A 606 17.17 -12.73 -16.94
N SER A 607 18.29 -12.04 -16.71
CA SER A 607 19.64 -12.62 -16.84
C SER A 607 20.46 -12.47 -15.55
N PRO A 608 20.06 -13.07 -14.42
CA PRO A 608 20.81 -12.92 -13.18
C PRO A 608 22.13 -13.67 -13.13
N ALA A 609 22.33 -14.65 -14.02
CA ALA A 609 23.62 -15.29 -14.23
C ALA A 609 24.71 -14.32 -14.74
N SER A 610 24.33 -13.15 -15.27
CA SER A 610 25.26 -12.06 -15.63
C SER A 610 25.51 -11.04 -14.52
N PHE A 611 24.81 -11.10 -13.38
CA PHE A 611 25.13 -10.22 -12.25
C PHE A 611 26.36 -10.75 -11.52
N SER A 612 27.46 -9.98 -11.54
CA SER A 612 28.72 -10.30 -10.85
C SER A 612 28.52 -10.68 -9.39
N ASP A 613 27.57 -10.04 -8.72
CA ASP A 613 27.30 -10.25 -7.30
C ASP A 613 26.68 -11.63 -7.01
N TYR A 614 25.86 -12.15 -7.93
CA TYR A 614 25.27 -13.49 -7.82
C TYR A 614 26.32 -14.57 -8.09
N THR A 615 27.11 -14.42 -9.17
CA THR A 615 28.18 -15.38 -9.50
C THR A 615 29.23 -15.44 -8.38
N ASN A 616 29.56 -14.30 -7.78
CA ASN A 616 30.46 -14.22 -6.63
C ASN A 616 29.84 -14.87 -5.38
N ALA A 617 28.56 -14.63 -5.09
CA ALA A 617 27.87 -15.23 -3.94
C ALA A 617 27.74 -16.76 -4.07
N ILE A 618 27.44 -17.28 -5.27
CA ILE A 618 27.40 -18.73 -5.54
C ILE A 618 28.79 -19.34 -5.41
N SER A 619 29.82 -18.67 -5.93
CA SER A 619 31.21 -19.13 -5.82
C SER A 619 31.68 -19.15 -4.35
N ALA A 620 31.34 -18.12 -3.58
CA ALA A 620 31.64 -18.05 -2.15
C ALA A 620 30.87 -19.13 -1.35
N GLN A 621 29.60 -19.38 -1.69
CA GLN A 621 28.81 -20.44 -1.04
C GLN A 621 29.38 -21.83 -1.36
N ARG A 622 29.76 -22.07 -2.62
CA ARG A 622 30.45 -23.30 -3.03
C ARG A 622 31.77 -23.46 -2.26
N ALA A 623 32.60 -22.42 -2.21
CA ALA A 623 33.86 -22.43 -1.47
C ALA A 623 33.66 -22.70 0.03
N ALA A 624 32.65 -22.08 0.65
CA ALA A 624 32.33 -22.31 2.06
C ALA A 624 31.85 -23.74 2.34
N LEU A 625 31.04 -24.32 1.45
CA LEU A 625 30.61 -25.73 1.55
C LEU A 625 31.78 -26.69 1.39
N VAL A 626 32.68 -26.42 0.43
CA VAL A 626 33.91 -27.21 0.22
C VAL A 626 34.81 -27.11 1.45
N ALA A 627 35.09 -25.92 1.96
CA ALA A 627 35.91 -25.71 3.15
C ALA A 627 35.31 -26.39 4.41
N ARG A 628 33.97 -26.33 4.57
CA ARG A 628 33.26 -27.04 5.65
C ARG A 628 33.42 -28.55 5.53
N ASN A 629 33.34 -29.08 4.30
CA ASN A 629 33.53 -30.50 4.03
C ASN A 629 34.95 -30.95 4.34
N GLU A 630 35.94 -30.18 3.91
CA GLU A 630 37.36 -30.41 4.22
C GLU A 630 37.61 -30.38 5.74
N ALA A 631 37.04 -29.41 6.46
CA ALA A 631 37.13 -29.33 7.92
C ALA A 631 36.47 -30.53 8.61
N ARG A 632 35.35 -31.03 8.07
CA ARG A 632 34.60 -32.18 8.62
C ARG A 632 35.30 -33.50 8.33
N VAL A 633 35.95 -33.64 7.16
CA VAL A 633 36.83 -34.77 6.83
C VAL A 633 38.04 -34.76 7.76
N LYS A 634 38.72 -33.62 7.92
CA LYS A 634 39.85 -33.45 8.85
C LYS A 634 39.46 -33.81 10.30
N LYS A 635 38.26 -33.42 10.74
CA LYS A 635 37.73 -33.77 12.06
C LYS A 635 37.42 -35.27 12.22
N LYS A 636 36.95 -35.95 11.16
CA LYS A 636 36.75 -37.42 11.17
C LYS A 636 38.07 -38.19 11.15
N THR A 637 39.07 -37.74 10.40
CA THR A 637 40.41 -38.38 10.38
C THR A 637 41.15 -38.21 11.69
N ASN A 638 41.00 -37.08 12.39
CA ASN A 638 41.62 -36.88 13.71
C ASN A 638 40.95 -37.70 14.83
N VAL A 639 39.65 -38.00 14.72
CA VAL A 639 38.94 -38.87 15.68
C VAL A 639 39.24 -40.35 15.42
N ALA A 640 39.56 -40.73 14.17
CA ALA A 640 39.96 -42.10 13.84
C ALA A 640 41.42 -42.43 14.22
N SER A 641 42.24 -41.43 14.59
CA SER A 641 43.62 -41.64 15.03
C SER A 641 43.79 -41.73 16.55
N GLU A 642 42.72 -41.63 17.34
CA GLU A 642 42.75 -41.83 18.79
C GLU A 642 41.99 -43.12 19.13
N TYR A 643 42.76 -44.16 19.50
CA TYR A 643 42.42 -45.48 20.06
C TYR A 643 41.99 -46.59 19.09
N PRO A 644 42.85 -47.61 18.83
CA PRO A 644 42.38 -48.93 18.45
C PRO A 644 41.82 -49.62 19.71
N GLN A 645 40.50 -49.71 19.82
CA GLN A 645 39.84 -50.45 20.89
C GLN A 645 39.94 -51.96 20.61
N THR A 646 40.92 -52.64 21.21
CA THR A 646 40.98 -54.09 21.35
C THR A 646 40.35 -54.48 22.68
N VAL A 647 39.08 -54.93 22.71
CA VAL A 647 38.52 -55.99 23.58
C VAL A 647 37.09 -56.28 23.10
N TRP A 648 36.82 -57.54 22.74
CA TRP A 648 35.47 -58.10 22.56
C TRP A 648 35.02 -58.75 23.88
N GLY A 649 33.79 -58.50 24.32
CA GLY A 649 33.25 -59.08 25.56
C GLY A 649 31.76 -58.80 25.83
N THR A 650 30.93 -59.74 25.37
CA THR A 650 29.62 -60.25 25.84
C THR A 650 28.73 -59.51 26.87
N SER A 651 27.45 -59.33 26.42
CA SER A 651 26.15 -59.50 27.11
C SER A 651 25.88 -58.88 28.49
N ASN A 652 24.90 -57.97 28.56
CA ASN A 652 23.63 -58.27 29.24
C ASN A 652 22.52 -57.22 29.00
N GLU A 653 21.29 -57.76 29.05
CA GLU A 653 19.98 -57.12 28.99
C GLU A 653 19.74 -56.14 30.15
N GLY A 654 18.81 -55.19 29.98
CA GLY A 654 18.25 -54.46 31.12
C GLY A 654 17.79 -53.04 30.79
N ASN A 655 16.49 -52.89 30.66
CA ASN A 655 15.78 -51.63 30.50
C ASN A 655 15.59 -50.94 31.87
N ILE A 656 15.24 -49.64 31.87
CA ILE A 656 14.46 -48.89 32.90
C ILE A 656 15.17 -47.91 33.87
N GLU A 657 14.70 -46.65 33.74
CA GLU A 657 14.43 -45.54 34.70
C GLU A 657 15.47 -44.55 35.28
N ARG A 658 15.18 -43.28 34.92
CA ARG A 658 15.06 -42.02 35.69
C ARG A 658 15.32 -42.06 37.21
N LEU A 659 16.06 -41.06 37.70
CA LEU A 659 15.61 -39.98 38.62
C LEU A 659 16.84 -39.23 39.18
N GLY A 660 16.70 -37.93 39.51
CA GLY A 660 17.64 -37.25 40.41
C GLY A 660 17.77 -35.74 40.22
N GLU A 661 17.04 -34.99 41.02
CA GLU A 661 17.03 -33.53 41.16
C GLU A 661 18.23 -32.93 41.93
N ALA A 662 18.33 -31.59 41.87
CA ALA A 662 18.83 -30.61 42.86
C ALA A 662 19.93 -29.69 42.26
N SER A 663 19.74 -28.39 41.97
CA SER A 663 19.28 -27.21 42.74
C SER A 663 20.43 -26.33 43.29
N ARG A 664 20.44 -25.09 42.78
CA ARG A 664 20.92 -23.79 43.34
C ARG A 664 22.45 -23.59 43.46
N THR A 665 23.01 -22.43 43.12
CA THR A 665 22.82 -21.16 43.88
C THR A 665 23.20 -19.91 43.06
N LYS A 666 22.48 -18.81 43.30
CA LYS A 666 22.72 -17.44 42.78
C LYS A 666 23.61 -16.64 43.73
N LEU A 667 24.40 -15.70 43.19
CA LEU A 667 24.84 -14.49 43.90
C LEU A 667 24.55 -13.24 43.05
N LYS A 668 24.21 -12.15 43.73
CA LYS A 668 23.62 -10.90 43.23
C LYS A 668 24.47 -9.73 43.73
N THR A 669 24.72 -8.70 42.92
CA THR A 669 25.10 -7.36 43.41
C THR A 669 24.80 -6.27 42.35
N ARG A 670 24.40 -5.09 42.82
CA ARG A 670 24.01 -3.83 42.12
C ARG A 670 24.42 -2.69 43.08
N PRO A 671 24.29 -1.37 42.80
CA PRO A 671 24.54 -0.49 41.62
C PRO A 671 25.55 0.65 41.92
N THR A 672 26.02 1.42 40.92
CA THR A 672 26.12 2.92 41.03
C THR A 672 26.28 3.62 39.67
N VAL A 673 25.96 4.92 39.65
CA VAL A 673 25.65 5.83 38.51
C VAL A 673 26.82 6.76 38.19
N ALA A 674 26.97 7.21 36.93
CA ALA A 674 27.44 8.55 36.58
C ALA A 674 27.04 8.94 35.13
N VAL A 675 26.59 10.18 34.96
CA VAL A 675 26.39 10.93 33.70
C VAL A 675 27.41 12.08 33.70
N PRO A 676 27.95 12.48 32.54
CA PRO A 676 27.72 13.87 32.12
C PRO A 676 27.43 14.05 30.61
N SER A 677 26.85 15.22 30.36
CA SER A 677 26.33 15.83 29.14
C SER A 677 27.37 16.55 28.25
N SER A 678 27.14 16.56 26.93
CA SER A 678 27.29 17.68 25.97
C SER A 678 26.87 17.13 24.59
N GLY A 679 26.11 17.75 23.70
CA GLY A 679 25.93 19.16 23.38
C GLY A 679 26.72 19.48 22.11
N LYS A 680 26.14 19.28 20.91
CA LYS A 680 26.47 20.04 19.68
C LYS A 680 25.50 19.79 18.52
N GLU A 681 25.27 20.90 17.82
CA GLU A 681 24.24 21.23 16.85
C GLU A 681 24.39 20.59 15.48
N VAL A 682 23.26 20.63 14.78
CA VAL A 682 22.99 20.34 13.37
C VAL A 682 23.74 21.28 12.44
N LEU A 683 24.29 20.74 11.34
CA LEU A 683 24.36 21.45 10.06
C LEU A 683 23.94 20.50 8.93
N LEU A 684 22.76 20.77 8.37
CA LEU A 684 22.22 20.21 7.13
C LEU A 684 22.91 20.88 5.95
N GLN A 685 23.46 20.11 5.01
CA GLN A 685 23.71 20.57 3.64
C GLN A 685 23.52 19.42 2.64
N ASP A 686 22.79 19.76 1.58
CA ASP A 686 22.32 18.92 0.49
C ASP A 686 23.44 18.28 -0.34
N ALA A 687 23.22 17.05 -0.82
CA ALA A 687 23.80 16.57 -2.07
C ALA A 687 22.99 15.41 -2.68
N ILE A 688 22.24 15.72 -3.73
CA ILE A 688 21.73 14.76 -4.71
C ILE A 688 22.93 14.19 -5.48
N ARG A 689 23.25 12.89 -5.33
CA ARG A 689 24.12 12.15 -6.25
C ARG A 689 23.67 10.70 -6.43
N SER A 690 23.78 10.24 -7.67
CA SER A 690 23.56 8.90 -8.22
C SER A 690 24.36 7.80 -7.47
N PRO A 691 24.00 6.51 -7.62
CA PRO A 691 24.39 5.46 -6.67
C PRO A 691 25.89 5.16 -6.75
N THR A 692 26.66 5.77 -5.85
CA THR A 692 28.03 5.37 -5.59
C THR A 692 28.03 4.51 -4.33
N LYS A 693 28.73 3.36 -4.37
CA LYS A 693 28.94 2.44 -3.23
C LYS A 693 29.17 3.25 -1.94
N VAL A 694 28.31 3.02 -0.94
CA VAL A 694 28.43 3.60 0.41
C VAL A 694 29.73 3.11 1.04
N GLU A 695 30.64 4.01 1.39
CA GLU A 695 31.80 3.70 2.23
C GLU A 695 31.35 3.28 3.64
N PRO A 696 31.95 2.23 4.24
CA PRO A 696 31.51 1.73 5.54
C PRO A 696 31.93 2.68 6.67
N LEU A 697 30.95 3.25 7.38
CA LEU A 697 31.14 3.87 8.69
C LEU A 697 31.69 2.82 9.68
N SER A 698 32.91 3.02 10.16
CA SER A 698 33.69 2.04 10.94
C SER A 698 33.42 2.06 12.46
N VAL A 699 32.21 2.39 12.91
CA VAL A 699 31.81 2.26 14.32
C VAL A 699 30.58 1.35 14.42
N PRO A 700 30.70 0.17 15.06
CA PRO A 700 29.57 -0.73 15.24
C PRO A 700 28.40 -0.07 15.95
N LEU A 701 27.19 -0.19 15.40
CA LEU A 701 25.98 0.37 16.02
C LEU A 701 25.74 -0.30 17.40
N PRO A 702 25.56 0.47 18.49
CA PRO A 702 25.19 -0.10 19.78
C PRO A 702 23.75 -0.65 19.73
N LEU A 703 23.60 -1.96 19.61
CA LEU A 703 22.30 -2.62 19.50
C LEU A 703 21.75 -3.06 20.87
N LYS A 704 20.45 -2.83 21.10
CA LYS A 704 19.73 -3.47 22.21
C LYS A 704 19.73 -4.99 22.06
N TYR A 705 19.63 -5.72 23.17
CA TYR A 705 19.67 -7.20 23.18
C TYR A 705 18.66 -7.86 22.22
N ARG A 706 17.40 -7.38 22.22
CA ARG A 706 16.34 -7.85 21.30
C ARG A 706 16.75 -7.66 19.84
N THR A 707 17.21 -6.45 19.51
CA THR A 707 17.63 -6.05 18.17
C THR A 707 18.79 -6.92 17.68
N ARG A 708 19.79 -7.15 18.53
CA ARG A 708 20.93 -8.05 18.24
C ARG A 708 20.46 -9.48 17.95
N ALA A 709 19.52 -10.01 18.73
CA ALA A 709 19.00 -11.35 18.54
C ALA A 709 18.24 -11.52 17.21
N ILE A 710 17.49 -10.50 16.78
CA ILE A 710 16.77 -10.52 15.50
C ILE A 710 17.73 -10.39 14.33
N PHE A 711 18.66 -9.43 14.39
CA PHE A 711 19.62 -9.25 13.30
C PHE A 711 20.60 -10.42 13.18
N SER A 712 20.89 -11.14 14.26
CA SER A 712 21.64 -12.41 14.20
C SER A 712 20.92 -13.52 13.45
N ARG A 713 19.57 -13.50 13.43
CA ARG A 713 18.75 -14.44 12.64
C ARG A 713 18.67 -14.03 11.17
N MET A 714 18.62 -12.71 10.93
CA MET A 714 18.68 -12.12 9.60
C MET A 714 20.04 -12.40 8.91
N PHE A 715 21.14 -12.34 9.66
CA PHE A 715 22.50 -12.58 9.18
C PHE A 715 23.18 -13.73 9.95
N PRO A 716 22.78 -15.01 9.74
CA PRO A 716 23.27 -16.11 10.55
C PRO A 716 24.70 -16.54 10.22
N ARG A 717 25.45 -16.98 11.24
CA ARG A 717 26.79 -17.60 11.06
C ARG A 717 26.72 -18.95 10.36
N ASP A 718 25.73 -19.78 10.69
CA ASP A 718 25.47 -21.08 10.04
C ASP A 718 24.07 -21.06 9.40
N PRO A 719 23.98 -20.91 8.06
CA PRO A 719 22.70 -20.88 7.34
C PRO A 719 21.91 -22.19 7.41
N GLU A 720 22.55 -23.31 7.76
CA GLU A 720 21.91 -24.64 7.84
C GLU A 720 21.27 -24.91 9.20
N LYS A 721 21.60 -24.11 10.23
CA LYS A 721 21.01 -24.28 11.55
C LYS A 721 19.54 -23.86 11.53
N ILE A 722 18.65 -24.75 11.99
CA ILE A 722 17.23 -24.44 12.14
C ILE A 722 17.08 -23.26 13.10
N GLN A 723 16.44 -22.20 12.61
CA GLN A 723 16.13 -21.01 13.40
C GLN A 723 14.64 -20.97 13.74
N LYS A 724 14.35 -20.40 14.91
CA LYS A 724 12.96 -20.12 15.30
C LYS A 724 12.43 -18.92 14.49
N PRO A 725 11.14 -18.92 14.12
CA PRO A 725 10.50 -17.76 13.51
C PRO A 725 10.62 -16.50 14.38
N VAL A 726 10.69 -15.34 13.74
CA VAL A 726 10.75 -14.02 14.39
C VAL A 726 9.34 -13.44 14.51
N ASP A 727 9.00 -12.82 15.64
CA ASP A 727 7.75 -12.05 15.74
C ASP A 727 7.84 -10.76 14.94
N TRP A 728 6.81 -10.47 14.13
CA TRP A 728 6.75 -9.24 13.34
C TRP A 728 6.86 -7.99 14.19
N THR A 729 6.21 -7.97 15.36
CA THR A 729 6.22 -6.83 16.28
C THR A 729 7.64 -6.55 16.77
N ASP A 730 8.35 -7.61 17.18
CA ASP A 730 9.73 -7.49 17.63
C ASP A 730 10.66 -7.04 16.48
N PHE A 731 10.39 -7.48 15.25
CA PHE A 731 11.12 -7.05 14.06
C PHE A 731 10.93 -5.54 13.81
N VAL A 732 9.69 -5.05 13.76
CA VAL A 732 9.40 -3.62 13.54
C VAL A 732 10.02 -2.76 14.66
N LEU A 733 9.90 -3.17 15.91
CA LEU A 733 10.53 -2.46 17.03
C LEU A 733 12.06 -2.44 16.93
N SER A 734 12.66 -3.53 16.42
CA SER A 734 14.11 -3.62 16.19
C SER A 734 14.58 -2.74 15.04
N MET A 735 13.76 -2.58 13.98
CA MET A 735 14.00 -1.60 12.92
C MET A 735 13.90 -0.16 13.45
N GLY A 736 12.94 0.11 14.34
CA GLY A 736 12.81 1.40 15.02
C GLY A 736 14.01 1.74 15.92
N ASP A 737 14.57 0.75 16.61
CA ASP A 737 15.78 0.93 17.43
C ASP A 737 17.02 1.38 16.63
N VAL A 738 16.99 1.25 15.30
CA VAL A 738 18.07 1.67 14.39
C VAL A 738 17.62 2.76 13.40
N GLY A 739 16.59 3.53 13.78
CA GLY A 739 16.23 4.79 13.10
C GLY A 739 15.24 4.65 11.94
N PHE A 740 14.48 3.56 11.86
CA PHE A 740 13.39 3.44 10.88
C PHE A 740 12.03 3.78 11.48
N THR A 741 11.22 4.53 10.73
CA THR A 741 9.79 4.70 11.00
C THR A 741 8.99 3.73 10.14
N ALA A 742 8.10 2.95 10.78
CA ALA A 742 7.24 1.98 10.09
C ALA A 742 5.84 2.55 9.84
N LYS A 743 5.39 2.55 8.59
CA LYS A 743 4.08 3.05 8.14
C LYS A 743 3.34 1.96 7.35
N HIS A 744 2.04 1.78 7.61
CA HIS A 744 1.20 0.89 6.80
C HIS A 744 1.04 1.47 5.38
N SER A 745 1.02 0.62 4.35
CA SER A 745 0.94 1.06 2.92
C SER A 745 -0.11 0.28 2.11
N GLY A 746 -1.16 -0.20 2.77
CA GLY A 746 -2.21 -1.01 2.13
C GLY A 746 -1.81 -2.48 1.95
N GLY A 747 -2.81 -3.36 1.95
CA GLY A 747 -2.57 -4.81 2.00
C GLY A 747 -1.80 -5.21 3.25
N SER A 748 -0.72 -5.98 3.10
CA SER A 748 0.21 -6.32 4.20
C SER A 748 1.51 -5.53 4.17
N ALA A 749 1.66 -4.57 3.25
CA ALA A 749 2.91 -3.85 3.08
C ALA A 749 3.12 -2.83 4.20
N VAL A 750 4.34 -2.86 4.76
CA VAL A 750 4.82 -1.88 5.71
C VAL A 750 6.06 -1.22 5.12
N ILE A 751 5.98 0.11 4.95
CA ILE A 751 7.09 0.95 4.52
C ILE A 751 7.95 1.24 5.76
N PHE A 752 9.22 0.91 5.67
CA PHE A 752 10.25 1.32 6.63
C PHE A 752 11.02 2.47 6.00
N GLU A 753 10.88 3.66 6.56
CA GLU A 753 11.53 4.87 6.12
C GLU A 753 12.68 5.22 7.06
N ASN A 754 13.87 5.43 6.50
CA ASN A 754 15.03 5.88 7.25
C ASN A 754 15.27 7.35 6.93
N GLU A 755 14.93 8.23 7.87
CA GLU A 755 15.01 9.68 7.67
C GLU A 755 16.46 10.15 7.44
N THR A 756 17.45 9.50 8.08
CA THR A 756 18.86 9.90 7.96
C THR A 756 19.49 9.53 6.61
N LYS A 757 19.02 8.46 5.96
CA LYS A 757 19.49 8.03 4.63
C LYS A 757 18.53 8.40 3.49
N SER A 758 17.42 9.07 3.80
CA SER A 758 16.33 9.42 2.86
C SER A 758 15.93 8.24 1.95
N ARG A 759 15.90 7.02 2.50
CA ARG A 759 15.61 5.78 1.75
C ARG A 759 14.51 4.98 2.42
N LYS A 760 13.68 4.34 1.60
CA LYS A 760 12.57 3.49 2.03
C LYS A 760 12.83 2.04 1.65
N ILE A 761 12.27 1.12 2.42
CA ILE A 761 12.18 -0.30 2.05
C ILE A 761 10.83 -0.87 2.47
N VAL A 762 10.24 -1.69 1.60
CA VAL A 762 8.94 -2.32 1.85
C VAL A 762 9.12 -3.76 2.25
N PHE A 763 8.53 -4.15 3.38
CA PHE A 763 8.37 -5.54 3.77
C PHE A 763 6.91 -5.87 4.00
N HIS A 764 6.52 -7.08 3.62
CA HIS A 764 5.19 -7.59 3.89
C HIS A 764 5.13 -8.18 5.30
N ARG A 765 4.14 -7.75 6.07
CA ARG A 765 3.77 -8.41 7.32
C ARG A 765 3.34 -9.84 6.99
N PRO A 766 3.89 -10.87 7.66
CA PRO A 766 3.46 -12.24 7.43
C PRO A 766 2.02 -12.47 7.87
N HIS A 767 1.26 -13.21 7.05
CA HIS A 767 -0.13 -13.60 7.31
C HIS A 767 -0.31 -15.11 7.08
N PRO A 768 -1.30 -15.76 7.74
CA PRO A 768 -2.24 -15.22 8.73
C PRO A 768 -1.61 -14.89 10.10
N ILE A 769 -0.47 -15.51 10.39
CA ILE A 769 0.25 -15.38 11.66
C ILE A 769 1.45 -14.47 11.41
N ALA A 770 1.60 -13.43 12.23
CA ALA A 770 2.65 -12.42 12.13
C ALA A 770 4.03 -12.95 12.59
N LYS A 771 4.48 -14.06 11.97
CA LYS A 771 5.78 -14.70 12.20
C LYS A 771 6.58 -14.71 10.89
N ILE A 772 7.79 -14.15 10.95
CA ILE A 772 8.74 -14.17 9.83
C ILE A 772 9.52 -15.49 9.90
N TYR A 773 9.34 -16.34 8.90
CA TYR A 773 10.02 -17.64 8.82
C TYR A 773 11.50 -17.49 8.41
N PRO A 774 12.36 -18.50 8.69
CA PRO A 774 13.79 -18.43 8.41
C PRO A 774 14.15 -18.11 6.94
N VAL A 775 13.39 -18.59 5.98
CA VAL A 775 13.60 -18.26 4.55
C VAL A 775 13.33 -16.76 4.31
N MET A 776 12.21 -16.25 4.85
CA MET A 776 11.80 -14.85 4.69
C MET A 776 12.76 -13.88 5.36
N ILE A 777 13.19 -14.14 6.61
CA ILE A 777 14.09 -13.21 7.32
C ILE A 777 15.47 -13.12 6.65
N ARG A 778 15.95 -14.21 6.03
CA ARG A 778 17.19 -14.20 5.25
C ARG A 778 17.04 -13.45 3.92
N ALA A 779 15.88 -13.60 3.27
CA ALA A 779 15.54 -12.80 2.10
C ALA A 779 15.50 -11.30 2.44
N MET A 780 14.86 -10.93 3.56
CA MET A 780 14.86 -9.56 4.09
C MET A 780 16.29 -9.07 4.38
N GLY A 781 17.14 -9.91 4.99
CA GLY A 781 18.55 -9.59 5.24
C GLY A 781 19.36 -9.33 3.97
N SER A 782 19.11 -10.11 2.92
CA SER A 782 19.76 -9.91 1.61
C SER A 782 19.39 -8.56 1.01
N ARG A 783 18.12 -8.15 1.14
CA ARG A 783 17.66 -6.82 0.72
C ARG A 783 18.26 -5.71 1.58
N MET A 784 18.34 -5.88 2.90
CA MET A 784 18.98 -4.91 3.80
C MET A 784 20.48 -4.74 3.48
N LYS A 785 21.18 -5.82 3.16
CA LYS A 785 22.58 -5.77 2.71
C LYS A 785 22.72 -4.97 1.41
N LYS A 786 21.90 -5.28 0.41
CA LYS A 786 21.92 -4.64 -0.91
C LYS A 786 21.66 -3.13 -0.83
N TRP A 787 20.64 -2.72 -0.09
CA TRP A 787 20.15 -1.34 -0.13
C TRP A 787 20.69 -0.43 0.98
N PHE A 788 21.11 -1.00 2.11
CA PHE A 788 21.56 -0.25 3.29
C PHE A 788 22.98 -0.60 3.73
N GLY A 789 23.65 -1.55 3.06
CA GLY A 789 25.01 -2.00 3.42
C GLY A 789 25.07 -2.80 4.71
N TRP A 790 23.93 -3.34 5.18
CA TRP A 790 23.90 -4.07 6.44
C TRP A 790 24.55 -5.44 6.32
N ASP A 791 25.47 -5.73 7.23
CA ASP A 791 26.03 -7.05 7.44
C ASP A 791 26.40 -7.24 8.92
N ARG A 792 27.07 -8.36 9.23
CA ARG A 792 27.46 -8.69 10.61
C ARG A 792 28.47 -7.71 11.19
N GLU A 793 29.34 -7.14 10.36
CA GLU A 793 30.38 -6.19 10.77
C GLU A 793 29.77 -4.83 11.09
N TYR A 794 28.98 -4.28 10.15
CA TYR A 794 28.24 -3.03 10.32
C TYR A 794 27.36 -3.03 11.57
N LEU A 795 26.71 -4.17 11.86
CA LEU A 795 25.83 -4.35 13.01
C LEU A 795 26.55 -4.81 14.29
N GLY A 796 27.89 -4.93 14.27
CA GLY A 796 28.69 -5.36 15.42
C GLY A 796 28.35 -6.75 15.94
N LEU A 797 27.77 -7.63 15.11
CA LEU A 797 27.29 -8.95 15.51
C LEU A 797 28.41 -9.96 15.78
N ASP A 798 29.65 -9.64 15.40
CA ASP A 798 30.82 -10.50 15.59
C ASP A 798 31.67 -10.18 16.82
N HIS A 799 31.51 -9.00 17.41
CA HIS A 799 32.15 -8.60 18.66
C HIS A 799 31.27 -8.95 19.86
N SER A 800 31.16 -10.23 20.20
CA SER A 800 30.67 -10.72 21.51
C SER A 800 30.92 -12.21 21.69
#